data_AF-A0A1M6GBY5-F1
#
_entry.id   AF-A0A1M6GBY5-F1
#
_cell.length_a   1.000
_cell.length_b   1.000
_cell.length_c   1.000
_cell.angle_alpha   90.00
_cell.angle_beta   90.00
_cell.angle_gamma   90.00
#
_symmetry.space_group_name_H-M   'P 1'
#
loop_
_entity.id
_entity.type
_entity.pdbx_description
1 polymer ?
#
loop_
_entity_poly.entity_id
_entity_poly.type
_entity_poly.pdbx_seq_one_letter_code
_entity_poly.pdbx_strand_id
1 'polypeptide(L)'
;MRLEMELLSDLCSASGKNSSGIVDIDICFDELGLPYIPAKRIKGCLREAALELLECKNDENGFELIDKIFGKSGDMEGGELYIGNGYLENYDELRKGIISAKEDKKLEKIFNRQRIQDNYTRIRVQTNIDGNTKTAKENSLRFTRVINKGNKFYFDIKIDDKEEQDLLKEACKVLRSIGLRRTRGFGEVSLSLIDSENASNFKISNKAASTYSTVKLKLRLESPLLISGGSNSINITESYIPGSAFLGYFANRFIKKYNLGANAHEDKDFRRIFLEGSVVFDNAYISDSDYNDFIPCPLSIFKVKNSNDYINLAFIDHNESIPEKKSVRDTYVCPIYDDEYYFISPKRDIEYHHKRPKDRTLGHPVENNGQFYEYEVLSPNQNFLTKISGNRNDIDLIISLIPDDNIIYLGKSKNAQYAQVRIIDIEEDDERNDDIIMKGDRFSIVLLSPMILLNKHGFSEVTPQLFHNKLREHINGCKLISSFIESKITSGFNTKWMMYRQQYNAFNPGSIFNFIYEGEGNLYVSDIENLRLGLRVNEGFGKLKVFTCYDEVTEIKEYNSCNGNERFDYEEYSPSFRELYKSLIDKEIKRRLKYKAIEKIIKYKKYDKNIRGAFLFKITSIINEAESFSLLIDNLCNISIKEKKESAIRLFLEDKFHADLDIKDLESSIKQKFINMFDNMDLPKEYGIDEHFINNLFNYFKYYYLTLLNYIKLEERKRGD
;
A
#
# COMPACT_ATOMS: atom_id res chain seq x y z
N MET A 1 7.26 -7.93 -20.26
CA MET A 1 8.51 -8.59 -19.80
C MET A 1 8.70 -8.28 -18.32
N ARG A 2 9.60 -8.98 -17.62
CA ARG A 2 9.97 -8.66 -16.23
C ARG A 2 11.47 -8.57 -16.08
N LEU A 3 11.91 -7.71 -15.18
CA LEU A 3 13.29 -7.72 -14.70
C LEU A 3 13.32 -8.44 -13.36
N GLU A 4 14.08 -9.53 -13.30
CA GLU A 4 14.39 -10.26 -12.09
C GLU A 4 15.68 -9.69 -11.50
N MET A 5 15.64 -9.36 -10.21
CA MET A 5 16.78 -8.87 -9.46
C MET A 5 17.00 -9.70 -8.20
N GLU A 6 18.14 -10.36 -8.11
CA GLU A 6 18.58 -11.08 -6.91
C GLU A 6 19.55 -10.23 -6.09
N LEU A 7 19.32 -10.16 -4.77
CA LEU A 7 20.23 -9.49 -3.84
C LEU A 7 21.38 -10.43 -3.43
N LEU A 8 22.59 -10.20 -3.93
CA LEU A 8 23.79 -10.99 -3.56
C LEU A 8 24.39 -10.52 -2.23
N SER A 9 24.12 -9.27 -1.83
CA SER A 9 24.48 -8.69 -0.54
C SER A 9 23.31 -7.93 0.09
N ASP A 10 23.48 -7.48 1.33
CA ASP A 10 22.46 -6.69 2.02
C ASP A 10 22.22 -5.36 1.30
N LEU A 11 20.96 -4.98 1.07
CA LEU A 11 20.61 -3.78 0.32
C LEU A 11 19.99 -2.70 1.23
N CYS A 12 20.56 -1.50 1.18
CA CYS A 12 19.89 -0.29 1.68
C CYS A 12 19.30 0.51 0.52
N SER A 13 18.05 0.21 0.18
CA SER A 13 17.26 1.02 -0.76
C SER A 13 16.49 2.07 0.07
N ALA A 14 17.16 3.19 0.38
CA ALA A 14 16.69 4.13 1.39
C ALA A 14 15.37 4.82 0.99
N SER A 15 14.37 4.78 1.87
CA SER A 15 13.04 5.40 1.67
C SER A 15 13.05 6.93 1.74
N GLY A 16 14.11 7.53 2.30
CA GLY A 16 14.14 8.94 2.65
C GLY A 16 13.36 9.27 3.94
N LYS A 17 12.74 8.27 4.58
CA LYS A 17 12.07 8.39 5.88
C LYS A 17 13.01 7.94 7.01
N ASN A 18 12.92 8.62 8.15
CA ASN A 18 13.51 8.18 9.41
C ASN A 18 12.41 7.58 10.28
N SER A 19 12.61 6.36 10.77
CA SER A 19 11.67 5.72 11.69
C SER A 19 11.97 6.21 13.10
N SER A 20 11.12 7.12 13.58
CA SER A 20 11.13 7.81 14.88
C SER A 20 12.01 7.16 15.96
N GLY A 21 13.28 7.57 16.01
CA GLY A 21 14.24 7.26 17.08
C GLY A 21 14.87 5.86 17.08
N ILE A 22 14.47 4.94 16.18
CA ILE A 22 14.97 3.54 16.19
C ILE A 22 15.94 3.30 15.02
N VAL A 23 15.66 3.87 13.85
CA VAL A 23 16.47 3.67 12.64
C VAL A 23 16.68 5.02 11.95
N ASP A 24 17.95 5.39 11.72
CA ASP A 24 18.32 6.64 11.06
C ASP A 24 18.09 6.60 9.54
N ILE A 25 18.25 5.43 8.92
CA ILE A 25 18.01 5.23 7.49
C ILE A 25 17.16 3.97 7.32
N ASP A 26 15.91 4.17 6.89
CA ASP A 26 14.99 3.07 6.65
C ASP A 26 14.82 2.77 5.14
N ILE A 27 14.14 1.68 4.83
CA ILE A 27 13.79 1.24 3.48
C ILE A 27 12.29 1.38 3.21
N CYS A 28 11.85 1.09 1.99
CA CYS A 28 10.44 1.11 1.62
C CYS A 28 9.75 -0.20 1.99
N PHE A 29 8.56 -0.09 2.57
CA PHE A 29 7.67 -1.21 2.91
C PHE A 29 6.26 -0.89 2.45
N ASP A 30 5.51 -1.93 2.09
CA ASP A 30 4.08 -1.83 1.91
C ASP A 30 3.35 -1.70 3.28
N GLU A 31 2.01 -1.64 3.23
CA GLU A 31 1.16 -1.54 4.41
C GLU A 31 1.18 -2.80 5.29
N LEU A 32 1.55 -3.97 4.73
CA LEU A 32 1.66 -5.23 5.45
C LEU A 32 3.04 -5.43 6.09
N GLY A 33 4.05 -4.69 5.63
CA GLY A 33 5.44 -4.78 6.10
C GLY A 33 6.39 -5.53 5.16
N LEU A 34 5.94 -5.88 3.95
CA LEU A 34 6.79 -6.47 2.92
C LEU A 34 7.66 -5.38 2.29
N PRO A 35 8.98 -5.60 2.14
CA PRO A 35 9.84 -4.65 1.46
C PRO A 35 9.54 -4.62 -0.04
N TYR A 36 9.69 -3.45 -0.64
CA TYR A 36 9.67 -3.28 -2.09
C TYR A 36 10.74 -2.26 -2.52
N ILE A 37 11.09 -2.27 -3.80
CA ILE A 37 12.12 -1.40 -4.37
C ILE A 37 11.47 -0.45 -5.38
N PRO A 38 11.44 0.86 -5.10
CA PRO A 38 10.91 1.85 -6.02
C PRO A 38 11.55 1.82 -7.40
N ALA A 39 10.72 1.81 -8.45
CA ALA A 39 11.16 1.67 -9.83
C ALA A 39 12.16 2.76 -10.27
N LYS A 40 11.96 4.01 -9.80
CA LYS A 40 12.86 5.14 -10.10
C LYS A 40 14.31 4.85 -9.73
N ARG A 41 14.55 4.08 -8.66
CA ARG A 41 15.91 3.73 -8.20
C ARG A 41 16.62 2.82 -9.18
N ILE A 42 15.89 1.84 -9.73
CA ILE A 42 16.42 0.93 -10.75
C ILE A 42 16.52 1.62 -12.10
N LYS A 43 15.50 2.38 -12.52
CA LYS A 43 15.53 3.13 -13.80
C LYS A 43 16.76 4.03 -13.89
N GLY A 44 17.10 4.74 -12.81
CA GLY A 44 18.31 5.56 -12.76
C GLY A 44 19.61 4.75 -12.88
N CYS A 45 19.71 3.62 -12.16
CA CYS A 45 20.90 2.76 -12.23
C CYS A 45 21.06 2.08 -13.60
N LEU A 46 19.95 1.70 -14.25
CA LEU A 46 19.97 1.13 -15.61
C LEU A 46 20.39 2.18 -16.64
N ARG A 47 19.93 3.44 -16.50
CA ARG A 47 20.39 4.54 -17.37
C ARG A 47 21.89 4.78 -17.19
N GLU A 48 22.41 4.74 -15.96
CA GLU A 48 23.85 4.85 -15.67
C GLU A 48 24.63 3.70 -16.33
N ALA A 49 24.18 2.45 -16.16
CA ALA A 49 24.83 1.29 -16.76
C ALA A 49 24.80 1.32 -18.30
N ALA A 50 23.70 1.78 -18.90
CA ALA A 50 23.60 1.94 -20.35
C ALA A 50 24.57 3.00 -20.89
N LEU A 51 24.74 4.13 -20.17
CA LEU A 51 25.72 5.16 -20.54
C LEU A 51 27.16 4.61 -20.48
N GLU A 52 27.51 3.90 -19.40
CA GLU A 52 28.83 3.29 -19.25
C GLU A 52 29.13 2.28 -20.37
N LEU A 53 28.11 1.52 -20.81
CA LEU A 53 28.21 0.60 -21.93
C LEU A 53 28.52 1.30 -23.26
N LEU A 54 27.81 2.40 -23.56
CA LEU A 54 28.03 3.15 -24.80
C LEU A 54 29.39 3.85 -24.79
N GLU A 55 29.80 4.42 -23.66
CA GLU A 55 31.14 5.01 -23.48
C GLU A 55 32.23 3.95 -23.73
N CYS A 56 32.06 2.72 -23.23
CA CYS A 56 32.97 1.61 -23.53
C CYS A 56 32.97 1.19 -25.01
N LYS A 57 31.83 1.32 -25.70
CA LYS A 57 31.66 0.93 -27.11
C LYS A 57 32.05 2.03 -28.11
N ASN A 58 32.31 3.27 -27.65
CA ASN A 58 32.52 4.46 -28.48
C ASN A 58 31.37 4.68 -29.49
N ASP A 59 30.13 4.43 -29.10
CA ASP A 59 28.95 4.58 -29.95
C ASP A 59 28.24 5.93 -29.68
N GLU A 60 28.57 6.95 -30.47
CA GLU A 60 27.98 8.28 -30.36
C GLU A 60 26.50 8.33 -30.76
N ASN A 61 26.01 7.37 -31.57
CA ASN A 61 24.61 7.33 -31.99
C ASN A 61 23.70 6.71 -30.91
N GLY A 62 24.25 5.90 -30.00
CA GLY A 62 23.49 5.28 -28.93
C GLY A 62 22.93 6.24 -27.88
N PHE A 63 23.43 7.49 -27.80
CA PHE A 63 22.91 8.48 -26.85
C PHE A 63 21.45 8.88 -27.14
N GLU A 64 21.06 8.95 -28.42
CA GLU A 64 19.66 9.21 -28.81
C GLU A 64 18.75 8.05 -28.38
N LEU A 65 19.22 6.81 -28.52
CA LEU A 65 18.50 5.62 -28.07
C LEU A 65 18.33 5.60 -26.55
N ILE A 66 19.35 5.99 -25.76
CA ILE A 66 19.22 6.12 -24.30
C ILE A 66 18.18 7.18 -23.92
N ASP A 67 18.20 8.34 -24.57
CA ASP A 67 17.23 9.40 -24.30
C ASP A 67 15.82 8.98 -24.73
N LYS A 68 15.67 8.20 -25.80
CA LYS A 68 14.41 7.57 -26.21
C LYS A 68 13.89 6.58 -25.16
N ILE A 69 14.73 5.68 -24.66
CA ILE A 69 14.35 4.67 -23.66
C ILE A 69 14.05 5.32 -22.30
N PHE A 70 14.99 6.10 -21.76
CA PHE A 70 14.93 6.56 -20.37
C PHE A 70 14.29 7.95 -20.22
N GLY A 71 14.20 8.71 -21.31
CA GLY A 71 13.73 10.08 -21.34
C GLY A 71 14.87 11.09 -21.16
N LYS A 72 14.66 12.28 -21.72
CA LYS A 72 15.56 13.42 -21.59
C LYS A 72 15.07 14.39 -20.50
N SER A 73 16.02 14.95 -19.75
CA SER A 73 15.68 15.91 -18.70
C SER A 73 15.13 17.20 -19.30
N GLY A 74 13.91 17.58 -18.89
CA GLY A 74 13.22 18.79 -19.37
C GLY A 74 12.10 18.52 -20.36
N ASP A 75 12.01 17.30 -20.88
CA ASP A 75 10.92 16.90 -21.78
C ASP A 75 9.66 16.52 -20.98
N MET A 76 8.49 16.79 -21.58
CA MET A 76 7.18 16.50 -21.00
C MET A 76 6.76 15.04 -21.17
N GLU A 77 7.20 14.44 -22.27
CA GLU A 77 7.04 13.02 -22.50
C GLU A 77 8.27 12.33 -21.90
N GLY A 78 8.04 11.40 -20.98
CA GLY A 78 9.14 10.55 -20.51
C GLY A 78 9.50 9.52 -21.58
N GLY A 79 10.67 8.89 -21.43
CA GLY A 79 11.11 7.85 -22.36
C GLY A 79 10.19 6.62 -22.41
N GLU A 80 10.33 5.84 -23.48
CA GLU A 80 9.46 4.72 -23.85
C GLU A 80 9.48 3.58 -22.83
N LEU A 81 10.57 3.43 -22.06
CA LEU A 81 10.66 2.43 -21.01
C LEU A 81 9.70 2.75 -19.85
N TYR A 82 8.72 1.89 -19.69
CA TYR A 82 7.97 1.76 -18.45
C TYR A 82 8.61 0.70 -17.54
N ILE A 83 8.80 1.05 -16.27
CA ILE A 83 9.23 0.11 -15.21
C ILE A 83 8.40 0.31 -13.95
N GLY A 84 7.77 -0.77 -13.49
CA GLY A 84 7.02 -0.85 -12.24
C GLY A 84 7.92 -1.02 -11.02
N ASN A 85 7.34 -0.94 -9.81
CA ASN A 85 8.10 -1.20 -8.59
C ASN A 85 8.55 -2.67 -8.52
N GLY A 86 9.67 -2.89 -7.84
CA GLY A 86 10.21 -4.21 -7.57
C GLY A 86 9.54 -4.83 -6.35
N TYR A 87 8.74 -5.87 -6.57
CA TYR A 87 8.09 -6.61 -5.48
C TYR A 87 8.73 -7.99 -5.30
N LEU A 88 8.56 -8.56 -4.10
CA LEU A 88 9.04 -9.91 -3.81
C LEU A 88 8.42 -10.95 -4.75
N GLU A 89 9.08 -12.09 -4.91
CA GLU A 89 8.51 -13.24 -5.61
C GLU A 89 7.12 -13.61 -5.03
N ASN A 90 6.16 -13.90 -5.91
CA ASN A 90 4.78 -14.26 -5.53
C ASN A 90 4.10 -13.23 -4.61
N TYR A 91 4.35 -11.94 -4.85
CA TYR A 91 3.88 -10.84 -4.01
C TYR A 91 2.37 -10.86 -3.73
N ASP A 92 1.52 -11.04 -4.73
CA ASP A 92 0.07 -11.03 -4.54
C ASP A 92 -0.41 -12.20 -3.67
N GLU A 93 0.19 -13.38 -3.82
CA GLU A 93 -0.12 -14.56 -3.01
C GLU A 93 0.35 -14.39 -1.56
N LEU A 94 1.54 -13.81 -1.37
CA LEU A 94 2.05 -13.45 -0.05
C LEU A 94 1.09 -12.51 0.68
N ARG A 95 0.61 -11.48 -0.03
CA ARG A 95 -0.33 -10.51 0.53
C ARG A 95 -1.66 -11.15 0.90
N LYS A 96 -2.22 -11.97 -0.01
CA LYS A 96 -3.45 -12.71 0.25
C LYS A 96 -3.34 -13.54 1.53
N GLY A 97 -2.27 -14.34 1.65
CA GLY A 97 -2.04 -15.15 2.85
C GLY A 97 -1.86 -14.32 4.13
N ILE A 98 -1.16 -13.18 4.07
CA ILE A 98 -0.99 -12.30 5.24
C ILE A 98 -2.32 -11.67 5.67
N ILE A 99 -3.15 -11.24 4.71
CA ILE A 99 -4.46 -10.67 4.99
C ILE A 99 -5.35 -11.71 5.66
N SER A 100 -5.47 -12.90 5.08
CA SER A 100 -6.26 -14.00 5.64
C SER A 100 -5.74 -14.45 7.02
N ALA A 101 -4.41 -14.49 7.23
CA ALA A 101 -3.85 -14.80 8.55
C ALA A 101 -4.17 -13.71 9.60
N LYS A 102 -4.36 -12.46 9.20
CA LYS A 102 -4.69 -11.36 10.13
C LYS A 102 -6.16 -11.33 10.55
N GLU A 103 -7.04 -11.99 9.81
CA GLU A 103 -8.46 -12.09 10.16
C GLU A 103 -8.68 -12.89 11.46
N ASP A 104 -7.79 -13.83 11.76
CA ASP A 104 -7.78 -14.55 13.04
C ASP A 104 -7.02 -13.77 14.13
N LYS A 105 -7.70 -13.42 15.24
CA LYS A 105 -7.12 -12.64 16.36
C LYS A 105 -5.88 -13.27 17.01
N LYS A 106 -5.71 -14.59 16.97
CA LYS A 106 -4.52 -15.27 17.52
C LYS A 106 -3.33 -15.16 16.57
N LEU A 107 -3.57 -15.25 15.26
CA LEU A 107 -2.55 -15.10 14.22
C LEU A 107 -2.21 -13.62 13.94
N GLU A 108 -3.15 -12.69 14.11
CA GLU A 108 -2.94 -11.24 13.95
C GLU A 108 -1.71 -10.73 14.71
N LYS A 109 -1.51 -11.22 15.95
CA LYS A 109 -0.34 -10.86 16.78
C LYS A 109 0.98 -11.38 16.21
N ILE A 110 0.95 -12.50 15.50
CA ILE A 110 2.10 -13.12 14.85
C ILE A 110 2.40 -12.43 13.52
N PHE A 111 1.36 -12.13 12.74
CA PHE A 111 1.41 -11.47 11.44
C PHE A 111 1.38 -9.94 11.53
N ASN A 112 1.86 -9.36 12.64
CA ASN A 112 1.96 -7.92 12.74
C ASN A 112 3.07 -7.36 11.82
N ARG A 113 2.88 -6.11 11.41
CA ARG A 113 3.75 -5.43 10.43
C ARG A 113 5.24 -5.47 10.80
N GLN A 114 5.59 -5.23 12.07
CA GLN A 114 6.99 -5.21 12.50
C GLN A 114 7.68 -6.57 12.32
N ARG A 115 6.97 -7.66 12.62
CA ARG A 115 7.53 -9.02 12.49
C ARG A 115 7.75 -9.42 11.04
N ILE A 116 6.84 -9.00 10.16
CA ILE A 116 6.99 -9.19 8.70
C ILE A 116 8.22 -8.41 8.22
N GLN A 117 8.39 -7.15 8.62
CA GLN A 117 9.59 -6.37 8.28
C GLN A 117 10.88 -7.03 8.75
N ASP A 118 10.93 -7.48 10.00
CA ASP A 118 12.10 -8.14 10.59
C ASP A 118 12.34 -9.54 9.99
N ASN A 119 11.43 -10.06 9.16
CA ASN A 119 11.65 -11.25 8.35
C ASN A 119 12.56 -11.00 7.17
N TYR A 120 12.35 -9.90 6.49
CA TYR A 120 13.09 -9.58 5.28
C TYR A 120 14.27 -8.62 5.53
N THR A 121 14.38 -8.07 6.74
CA THR A 121 15.37 -7.04 7.06
C THR A 121 16.18 -7.32 8.30
N ARG A 122 17.28 -6.58 8.44
CA ARG A 122 18.06 -6.45 9.68
C ARG A 122 18.55 -5.02 9.85
N ILE A 123 18.88 -4.66 11.10
CA ILE A 123 19.48 -3.37 11.42
C ILE A 123 21.00 -3.53 11.48
N ARG A 124 21.72 -2.72 10.72
CA ARG A 124 23.17 -2.58 10.76
C ARG A 124 23.53 -1.33 11.57
N VAL A 125 24.32 -1.52 12.61
CA VAL A 125 24.83 -0.44 13.46
C VAL A 125 26.24 -0.11 13.05
N GLN A 126 26.51 1.17 12.78
CA GLN A 126 27.83 1.65 12.37
C GLN A 126 28.20 2.92 13.12
N THR A 127 29.47 3.12 13.40
CA THR A 127 30.00 4.33 14.05
C THR A 127 31.25 4.78 13.29
N ASN A 128 31.52 6.08 13.23
CA ASN A 128 32.76 6.57 12.63
C ASN A 128 33.91 6.38 13.62
N ILE A 129 35.08 6.02 13.10
CA ILE A 129 36.32 5.92 13.89
C ILE A 129 37.09 7.22 13.68
N ASP A 130 37.54 7.82 14.79
CA ASP A 130 38.45 8.96 14.76
C ASP A 130 39.82 8.52 14.24
N GLY A 131 40.32 9.21 13.21
CA GLY A 131 41.56 8.85 12.53
C GLY A 131 42.80 8.97 13.43
N ASN A 132 42.78 9.86 14.41
CA ASN A 132 43.89 10.17 15.31
C ASN A 132 43.84 9.31 16.56
N THR A 133 42.70 9.29 17.26
CA THR A 133 42.59 8.57 18.55
C THR A 133 42.30 7.08 18.37
N LYS A 134 41.89 6.66 17.16
CA LYS A 134 41.40 5.29 16.86
C LYS A 134 40.20 4.88 17.72
N THR A 135 39.51 5.83 18.35
CA THR A 135 38.29 5.59 19.12
C THR A 135 37.03 5.89 18.30
N ALA A 136 35.86 5.45 18.77
CA ALA A 136 34.60 5.84 18.15
C ALA A 136 34.37 7.35 18.33
N LYS A 137 33.96 8.03 17.26
CA LYS A 137 33.63 9.46 17.29
C LYS A 137 32.28 9.65 17.99
N GLU A 138 32.22 10.60 18.91
CA GLU A 138 30.98 10.94 19.61
C GLU A 138 29.85 11.29 18.63
N ASN A 139 28.61 10.88 18.97
CA ASN A 139 27.38 11.13 18.20
C ASN A 139 27.38 10.63 16.74
N SER A 140 28.29 9.70 16.39
CA SER A 140 28.39 9.15 15.02
C SER A 140 27.73 7.80 14.83
N LEU A 141 27.08 7.26 15.86
CA LEU A 141 26.30 6.02 15.77
C LEU A 141 25.16 6.19 14.78
N ARG A 142 25.04 5.25 13.84
CA ARG A 142 24.02 5.23 12.81
C ARG A 142 23.41 3.83 12.68
N PHE A 143 22.10 3.77 12.72
CA PHE A 143 21.28 2.58 12.53
C PHE A 143 20.70 2.60 11.12
N THR A 144 21.13 1.67 10.28
CA THR A 144 20.66 1.53 8.90
C THR A 144 19.90 0.22 8.77
N ARG A 145 18.62 0.27 8.37
CA ARG A 145 17.89 -0.93 7.99
C ARG A 145 18.31 -1.36 6.59
N VAL A 146 18.55 -2.66 6.43
CA VAL A 146 18.91 -3.27 5.16
C VAL A 146 18.02 -4.47 4.88
N ILE A 147 17.67 -4.66 3.62
CA ILE A 147 17.04 -5.89 3.12
C ILE A 147 18.10 -6.98 3.14
N ASN A 148 17.75 -8.15 3.65
CA ASN A 148 18.63 -9.29 3.72
C ASN A 148 19.00 -9.77 2.30
N LYS A 149 20.27 -10.12 2.09
CA LYS A 149 20.70 -10.86 0.89
C LYS A 149 19.87 -12.16 0.67
N GLY A 150 19.78 -12.59 -0.58
CA GLY A 150 19.03 -13.79 -1.01
C GLY A 150 17.58 -13.51 -1.42
N ASN A 151 17.04 -12.33 -1.14
CA ASN A 151 15.72 -11.95 -1.63
C ASN A 151 15.76 -11.62 -3.12
N LYS A 152 14.70 -12.00 -3.84
CA LYS A 152 14.46 -11.66 -5.24
C LYS A 152 13.35 -10.64 -5.39
N PHE A 153 13.54 -9.71 -6.32
CA PHE A 153 12.55 -8.68 -6.66
C PHE A 153 12.27 -8.68 -8.15
N TYR A 154 10.99 -8.55 -8.50
CA TYR A 154 10.50 -8.56 -9.87
C TYR A 154 9.90 -7.20 -10.22
N PHE A 155 10.33 -6.65 -11.35
CA PHE A 155 9.90 -5.35 -11.86
C PHE A 155 9.20 -5.57 -13.21
N ASP A 156 7.93 -5.20 -13.31
CA ASP A 156 7.22 -5.26 -14.59
C ASP A 156 7.76 -4.21 -15.56
N ILE A 157 8.06 -4.63 -16.79
CA ILE A 157 8.62 -3.78 -17.84
C ILE A 157 7.74 -3.82 -19.09
N LYS A 158 7.45 -2.63 -19.62
CA LYS A 158 6.88 -2.46 -20.97
C LYS A 158 7.85 -1.66 -21.82
N ILE A 159 8.22 -2.25 -22.95
CA ILE A 159 9.08 -1.67 -23.96
C ILE A 159 8.85 -2.47 -25.26
N ASP A 160 8.45 -1.78 -26.31
CA ASP A 160 7.92 -2.43 -27.52
C ASP A 160 9.02 -2.68 -28.56
N ASP A 161 10.02 -1.80 -28.62
CA ASP A 161 11.08 -1.86 -29.62
C ASP A 161 12.18 -2.88 -29.25
N LYS A 162 12.63 -3.65 -30.25
CA LYS A 162 13.60 -4.74 -30.05
C LYS A 162 15.02 -4.24 -29.80
N GLU A 163 15.43 -3.17 -30.47
CA GLU A 163 16.75 -2.56 -30.28
C GLU A 163 16.86 -2.00 -28.85
N GLU A 164 15.77 -1.39 -28.37
CA GLU A 164 15.66 -0.92 -26.99
C GLU A 164 15.71 -2.06 -25.96
N GLN A 165 15.02 -3.17 -26.23
CA GLN A 165 15.08 -4.37 -25.38
C GLN A 165 16.50 -4.93 -25.28
N ASP A 166 17.25 -4.94 -26.39
CA ASP A 166 18.60 -5.50 -26.42
C ASP A 166 19.60 -4.61 -25.66
N LEU A 167 19.51 -3.28 -25.80
CA LEU A 167 20.28 -2.35 -24.97
C LEU A 167 19.95 -2.51 -23.48
N LEU A 168 18.67 -2.70 -23.14
CA LEU A 168 18.24 -2.92 -21.76
C LEU A 168 18.79 -4.24 -21.19
N LYS A 169 18.80 -5.32 -21.97
CA LYS A 169 19.41 -6.61 -21.59
C LYS A 169 20.90 -6.47 -21.31
N GLU A 170 21.63 -5.71 -22.14
CA GLU A 170 23.04 -5.44 -21.89
C GLU A 170 23.25 -4.60 -20.62
N ALA A 171 22.44 -3.56 -20.42
CA ALA A 171 22.50 -2.72 -19.22
C ALA A 171 22.27 -3.53 -17.94
N CYS A 172 21.32 -4.47 -17.94
CA CYS A 172 21.12 -5.42 -16.84
C CYS A 172 22.37 -6.25 -16.53
N LYS A 173 23.12 -6.69 -17.56
CA LYS A 173 24.35 -7.46 -17.37
C LYS A 173 25.49 -6.64 -16.79
N VAL A 174 25.50 -5.32 -16.97
CA VAL A 174 26.56 -4.44 -16.45
C VAL A 174 26.27 -3.94 -15.04
N LEU A 175 25.00 -3.73 -14.70
CA LEU A 175 24.63 -3.22 -13.38
C LEU A 175 24.97 -4.25 -12.28
N ARG A 176 25.98 -3.94 -11.45
CA ARG A 176 26.45 -4.81 -10.35
C ARG A 176 26.03 -4.37 -8.96
N SER A 177 25.76 -3.08 -8.76
CA SER A 177 25.42 -2.58 -7.42
C SER A 177 24.43 -1.42 -7.42
N ILE A 178 23.52 -1.43 -6.45
CA ILE A 178 22.46 -0.43 -6.27
C ILE A 178 22.36 0.04 -4.81
N GLY A 179 21.51 1.04 -4.56
CA GLY A 179 21.26 1.52 -3.19
C GLY A 179 22.42 2.33 -2.59
N LEU A 180 22.37 2.53 -1.26
CA LEU A 180 23.39 3.26 -0.49
C LEU A 180 24.55 2.36 -0.08
N ARG A 181 25.72 2.99 0.15
CA ARG A 181 26.94 2.35 0.67
C ARG A 181 27.47 1.20 -0.21
N ARG A 182 27.31 1.30 -1.53
CA ARG A 182 27.83 0.36 -2.55
C ARG A 182 29.32 0.04 -2.34
N THR A 183 30.12 1.08 -2.12
CA THR A 183 31.58 0.99 -1.86
C THR A 183 31.96 0.38 -0.51
N ARG A 184 30.98 0.04 0.33
CA ARG A 184 31.17 -0.60 1.64
C ARG A 184 30.50 -1.98 1.72
N GLY A 185 30.31 -2.63 0.57
CA GLY A 185 29.82 -4.01 0.46
C GLY A 185 28.31 -4.18 0.56
N PHE A 186 27.52 -3.13 0.32
CA PHE A 186 26.06 -3.21 0.25
C PHE A 186 25.56 -3.17 -1.20
N GLY A 187 24.40 -3.78 -1.42
CA GLY A 187 23.60 -3.62 -2.62
C GLY A 187 24.19 -4.23 -3.89
N GLU A 188 25.12 -5.18 -3.78
CA GLU A 188 25.49 -6.09 -4.87
C GLU A 188 24.28 -6.90 -5.35
N VAL A 189 24.03 -6.90 -6.66
CA VAL A 189 22.85 -7.50 -7.30
C VAL A 189 23.20 -8.25 -8.58
N SER A 190 22.37 -9.24 -8.91
CA SER A 190 22.30 -9.85 -10.23
C SER A 190 20.97 -9.48 -10.89
N LEU A 191 20.99 -9.15 -12.17
CA LEU A 191 19.84 -8.65 -12.92
C LEU A 191 19.71 -9.40 -14.25
N SER A 192 18.48 -9.82 -14.56
CA SER A 192 18.15 -10.44 -15.84
C SER A 192 16.80 -9.92 -16.33
N LEU A 193 16.67 -9.80 -17.65
CA LEU A 193 15.39 -9.56 -18.30
C LEU A 193 14.81 -10.93 -18.70
N ILE A 194 13.63 -11.24 -18.19
CA ILE A 194 12.91 -12.49 -18.41
C ILE A 194 11.58 -12.21 -19.12
N ASP A 195 11.14 -13.18 -19.92
CA ASP A 195 9.81 -13.14 -20.49
C ASP A 195 8.77 -13.41 -19.39
N SER A 196 7.64 -12.72 -19.45
CA SER A 196 6.59 -12.90 -18.45
C SER A 196 5.79 -14.14 -18.80
N GLU A 197 5.79 -15.15 -17.93
CA GLU A 197 4.84 -16.26 -18.05
C GLU A 197 3.44 -15.78 -17.63
N ASN A 198 2.49 -15.89 -18.56
CA ASN A 198 1.03 -15.76 -18.38
C ASN A 198 0.51 -14.45 -17.76
N ALA A 199 0.14 -13.51 -18.63
CA ALA A 199 -1.00 -12.63 -18.32
C ALA A 199 -2.28 -13.48 -18.48
N SER A 200 -3.04 -13.66 -17.41
CA SER A 200 -4.37 -14.25 -17.48
C SER A 200 -5.24 -13.40 -18.40
N ASN A 201 -5.60 -13.94 -19.57
CA ASN A 201 -6.57 -13.31 -20.46
C ASN A 201 -7.93 -13.24 -19.76
N PHE A 202 -8.31 -12.04 -19.33
CA PHE A 202 -9.62 -11.77 -18.78
C PHE A 202 -10.65 -11.71 -19.91
N LYS A 203 -11.77 -12.42 -19.75
CA LYS A 203 -12.89 -12.37 -20.70
C LYS A 203 -13.95 -11.42 -20.15
N ILE A 204 -14.24 -10.39 -20.94
CA ILE A 204 -15.36 -9.47 -20.72
C ILE A 204 -16.67 -10.27 -20.76
N SER A 205 -17.47 -10.23 -19.70
CA SER A 205 -18.85 -10.68 -19.72
C SER A 205 -19.74 -9.60 -20.34
N ASN A 206 -19.89 -9.62 -21.66
CA ASN A 206 -20.88 -8.77 -22.34
C ASN A 206 -22.29 -9.31 -22.10
N LYS A 207 -23.19 -8.48 -21.57
CA LYS A 207 -24.63 -8.55 -21.87
C LYS A 207 -25.00 -7.39 -22.79
N ALA A 208 -26.14 -7.51 -23.46
CA ALA A 208 -26.69 -6.54 -24.41
C ALA A 208 -28.10 -6.14 -23.92
N ALA A 209 -28.77 -5.03 -24.26
CA ALA A 209 -28.53 -3.97 -25.22
C ALA A 209 -29.31 -2.70 -24.82
N SER A 210 -28.64 -1.54 -24.77
CA SER A 210 -29.27 -0.21 -24.71
C SER A 210 -28.64 0.75 -25.74
N THR A 211 -29.26 1.90 -26.01
CA THR A 211 -28.78 2.91 -26.98
C THR A 211 -27.87 3.97 -26.33
N TYR A 212 -28.00 4.14 -25.02
CA TYR A 212 -27.10 4.89 -24.13
C TYR A 212 -26.53 3.91 -23.13
N SER A 213 -25.20 3.84 -23.03
CA SER A 213 -24.54 2.98 -22.07
C SER A 213 -23.79 3.81 -21.04
N THR A 214 -24.03 3.51 -19.77
CA THR A 214 -23.11 3.84 -18.70
C THR A 214 -22.37 2.55 -18.37
N VAL A 215 -21.06 2.62 -18.24
CA VAL A 215 -20.23 1.48 -17.79
C VAL A 215 -19.51 1.84 -16.50
N LYS A 216 -19.59 0.96 -15.51
CA LYS A 216 -18.78 1.01 -14.28
C LYS A 216 -17.42 0.36 -14.56
N LEU A 217 -16.34 1.06 -14.27
CA LEU A 217 -14.99 0.52 -14.26
C LEU A 217 -14.56 0.27 -12.82
N LYS A 218 -14.35 -1.00 -12.47
CA LYS A 218 -13.77 -1.43 -11.19
C LYS A 218 -12.26 -1.32 -11.28
N LEU A 219 -11.64 -0.48 -10.47
CA LEU A 219 -10.23 -0.13 -10.56
C LEU A 219 -9.48 -0.56 -9.30
N ARG A 220 -8.23 -1.01 -9.44
CA ARG A 220 -7.29 -1.21 -8.34
C ARG A 220 -5.99 -0.47 -8.60
N LEU A 221 -5.51 0.30 -7.62
CA LEU A 221 -4.19 0.92 -7.69
C LEU A 221 -3.10 -0.14 -7.50
N GLU A 222 -2.22 -0.34 -8.47
CA GLU A 222 -1.07 -1.27 -8.35
C GLU A 222 0.20 -0.56 -7.89
N SER A 223 0.28 0.75 -8.13
CA SER A 223 1.36 1.59 -7.66
C SER A 223 0.81 2.90 -7.07
N PRO A 224 1.62 3.63 -6.28
CA PRO A 224 1.16 4.90 -5.72
C PRO A 224 0.71 5.86 -6.83
N LEU A 225 -0.35 6.62 -6.57
CA LEU A 225 -0.96 7.48 -7.57
C LEU A 225 -0.87 8.95 -7.13
N LEU A 226 -0.18 9.77 -7.94
CA LEU A 226 -0.08 11.21 -7.74
C LEU A 226 -1.08 11.93 -8.65
N ILE A 227 -2.16 12.46 -8.05
CA ILE A 227 -3.14 13.32 -8.72
C ILE A 227 -2.95 14.74 -8.23
N SER A 228 -2.52 15.66 -9.09
CA SER A 228 -2.44 17.06 -8.67
C SER A 228 -3.83 17.64 -8.45
N GLY A 229 -4.05 18.17 -7.25
CA GLY A 229 -5.20 19.02 -6.97
C GLY A 229 -5.14 20.33 -7.73
N GLY A 230 -6.29 20.97 -7.90
CA GLY A 230 -6.41 22.27 -8.56
C GLY A 230 -5.75 23.45 -7.81
N SER A 231 -5.22 23.20 -6.60
CA SER A 231 -4.54 24.18 -5.76
C SER A 231 -3.03 24.24 -6.00
N ASN A 232 -2.41 25.39 -5.69
CA ASN A 232 -0.97 25.65 -5.81
C ASN A 232 -0.07 24.74 -4.94
N SER A 233 -0.64 23.79 -4.19
CA SER A 233 0.09 22.79 -3.42
C SER A 233 0.51 21.63 -4.32
N ILE A 234 1.63 21.80 -5.03
CA ILE A 234 2.24 20.80 -5.93
C ILE A 234 2.49 19.44 -5.24
N ASN A 235 2.55 19.44 -3.90
CA ASN A 235 2.92 18.27 -3.09
C ASN A 235 1.71 17.51 -2.52
N ILE A 236 0.46 17.94 -2.74
CA ILE A 236 -0.74 17.29 -2.16
C ILE A 236 -1.53 16.59 -3.26
N THR A 237 -1.94 15.35 -3.00
CA THR A 237 -2.80 14.57 -3.92
C THR A 237 -4.27 14.75 -3.59
N GLU A 238 -5.14 14.69 -4.60
CA GLU A 238 -6.59 14.58 -4.38
C GLU A 238 -6.95 13.21 -3.75
N SER A 239 -8.06 13.16 -3.00
CA SER A 239 -8.64 11.93 -2.42
C SER A 239 -9.33 11.02 -3.43
N TYR A 240 -9.48 11.45 -4.68
CA TYR A 240 -10.14 10.74 -5.76
C TYR A 240 -9.40 10.91 -7.09
N ILE A 241 -9.73 10.07 -8.07
CA ILE A 241 -9.15 10.16 -9.42
C ILE A 241 -10.11 11.00 -10.28
N PRO A 242 -9.73 12.18 -10.78
CA PRO A 242 -10.65 13.04 -11.51
C PRO A 242 -10.98 12.46 -12.89
N GLY A 243 -12.21 12.69 -13.37
CA GLY A 243 -12.65 12.30 -14.71
C GLY A 243 -11.73 12.78 -15.83
N SER A 244 -11.16 13.98 -15.68
CA SER A 244 -10.15 14.52 -16.60
C SER A 244 -8.91 13.64 -16.77
N ALA A 245 -8.54 12.82 -15.77
CA ALA A 245 -7.42 11.89 -15.88
C ALA A 245 -7.73 10.75 -16.84
N PHE A 246 -8.95 10.21 -16.80
CA PHE A 246 -9.44 9.19 -17.74
C PHE A 246 -9.58 9.79 -19.14
N LEU A 247 -10.21 10.96 -19.26
CA LEU A 247 -10.33 11.68 -20.53
C LEU A 247 -8.96 11.87 -21.18
N GLY A 248 -7.98 12.39 -20.45
CA GLY A 248 -6.62 12.61 -20.96
C GLY A 248 -5.90 11.31 -21.34
N TYR A 249 -6.10 10.22 -20.60
CA TYR A 249 -5.54 8.91 -20.91
C TYR A 249 -6.13 8.35 -22.22
N PHE A 250 -7.46 8.28 -22.32
CA PHE A 250 -8.14 7.74 -23.49
C PHE A 250 -7.92 8.62 -24.73
N ALA A 251 -7.88 9.94 -24.59
CA ALA A 251 -7.53 10.84 -25.68
C ALA A 251 -6.12 10.54 -26.21
N ASN A 252 -5.11 10.38 -25.33
CA ASN A 252 -3.76 10.05 -25.77
C ASN A 252 -3.67 8.67 -26.42
N ARG A 253 -4.38 7.67 -25.88
CA ARG A 253 -4.47 6.32 -26.49
C ARG A 253 -5.12 6.36 -27.86
N PHE A 254 -6.19 7.13 -28.03
CA PHE A 254 -6.84 7.32 -29.32
C PHE A 254 -5.88 7.94 -30.35
N ILE A 255 -5.19 9.02 -29.97
CA ILE A 255 -4.19 9.68 -30.83
C ILE A 255 -3.12 8.70 -31.30
N LYS A 256 -2.60 7.87 -30.38
CA LYS A 256 -1.58 6.87 -30.70
C LYS A 256 -2.12 5.75 -31.58
N LYS A 257 -3.28 5.18 -31.25
CA LYS A 257 -3.90 4.07 -31.99
C LYS A 257 -4.22 4.43 -33.44
N TYR A 258 -4.69 5.66 -33.67
CA TYR A 258 -5.06 6.16 -35.00
C TYR A 258 -4.00 7.06 -35.65
N ASN A 259 -2.82 7.19 -35.02
CA ASN A 259 -1.68 7.95 -35.51
C ASN A 259 -2.01 9.41 -35.93
N LEU A 260 -2.81 10.10 -35.12
CA LEU A 260 -3.33 11.43 -35.46
C LEU A 260 -2.34 12.58 -35.22
N GLY A 261 -1.33 12.36 -34.38
CA GLY A 261 -0.33 13.36 -34.00
C GLY A 261 -0.93 14.66 -33.47
N ALA A 262 -0.30 15.80 -33.83
CA ALA A 262 -0.67 17.13 -33.33
C ALA A 262 -2.05 17.64 -33.82
N ASN A 263 -2.56 17.05 -34.91
CA ASN A 263 -3.78 17.47 -35.59
C ASN A 263 -5.03 16.69 -35.16
N ALA A 264 -4.96 15.91 -34.08
CA ALA A 264 -6.08 15.11 -33.56
C ALA A 264 -7.44 15.83 -33.47
N HIS A 265 -7.46 17.13 -33.19
CA HIS A 265 -8.66 17.97 -33.18
C HIS A 265 -9.45 18.06 -34.51
N GLU A 266 -8.84 17.69 -35.65
CA GLU A 266 -9.49 17.67 -36.96
C GLU A 266 -10.26 16.37 -37.21
N ASP A 267 -9.92 15.30 -36.47
CA ASP A 267 -10.64 14.04 -36.52
C ASP A 267 -12.03 14.19 -35.87
N LYS A 268 -13.06 13.72 -36.57
CA LYS A 268 -14.46 13.92 -36.16
C LYS A 268 -14.80 13.16 -34.88
N ASP A 269 -14.28 11.94 -34.72
CA ASP A 269 -14.57 11.10 -33.57
C ASP A 269 -13.80 11.61 -32.34
N PHE A 270 -12.52 11.96 -32.50
CA PHE A 270 -11.72 12.57 -31.43
C PHE A 270 -12.36 13.87 -30.92
N ARG A 271 -12.77 14.75 -31.83
CA ARG A 271 -13.40 16.02 -31.48
C ARG A 271 -14.73 15.79 -30.76
N ARG A 272 -15.60 14.94 -31.30
CA ARG A 272 -16.91 14.63 -30.70
C ARG A 272 -16.76 14.08 -29.27
N ILE A 273 -15.89 13.08 -29.09
CA ILE A 273 -15.72 12.34 -27.84
C ILE A 273 -15.01 13.19 -26.79
N PHE A 274 -13.83 13.73 -27.12
CA PHE A 274 -12.94 14.32 -26.11
C PHE A 274 -13.06 15.84 -25.97
N LEU A 275 -13.58 16.55 -26.98
CA LEU A 275 -13.67 18.02 -26.98
C LEU A 275 -15.11 18.54 -26.88
N GLU A 276 -16.05 17.90 -27.55
CA GLU A 276 -17.47 18.31 -27.57
C GLU A 276 -18.30 17.62 -26.47
N GLY A 277 -17.75 16.58 -25.83
CA GLY A 277 -18.32 15.96 -24.65
C GLY A 277 -19.47 14.99 -24.92
N SER A 278 -19.44 14.25 -26.04
CA SER A 278 -20.38 13.14 -26.25
C SER A 278 -20.19 11.99 -25.26
N VAL A 279 -19.01 11.93 -24.62
CA VAL A 279 -18.69 11.03 -23.52
C VAL A 279 -18.35 11.84 -22.28
N VAL A 280 -18.89 11.41 -21.15
CA VAL A 280 -18.62 11.96 -19.83
C VAL A 280 -17.82 10.94 -19.03
N PHE A 281 -16.68 11.40 -18.49
CA PHE A 281 -15.82 10.60 -17.62
C PHE A 281 -16.04 11.05 -16.18
N ASP A 282 -16.68 10.23 -15.34
CA ASP A 282 -16.85 10.57 -13.93
C ASP A 282 -15.55 10.45 -13.13
N ASN A 283 -15.54 11.10 -11.96
CA ASN A 283 -14.50 10.88 -10.97
C ASN A 283 -14.55 9.44 -10.46
N ALA A 284 -13.38 8.83 -10.24
CA ALA A 284 -13.28 7.57 -9.53
C ALA A 284 -13.15 7.80 -8.03
N TYR A 285 -14.08 7.25 -7.26
CA TYR A 285 -14.06 7.31 -5.80
C TYR A 285 -13.59 6.00 -5.19
N ILE A 286 -12.99 6.08 -4.00
CA ILE A 286 -12.55 4.90 -3.25
C ILE A 286 -13.73 3.96 -3.03
N SER A 287 -13.49 2.66 -3.10
CA SER A 287 -14.49 1.63 -2.87
C SER A 287 -13.90 0.50 -2.02
N ASP A 288 -14.76 -0.40 -1.55
CA ASP A 288 -14.39 -1.57 -0.75
C ASP A 288 -13.99 -2.77 -1.64
N SER A 289 -13.90 -3.95 -1.05
CA SER A 289 -13.58 -5.19 -1.78
C SER A 289 -14.68 -5.62 -2.74
N ASP A 290 -15.92 -5.27 -2.45
CA ASP A 290 -17.11 -5.65 -3.22
C ASP A 290 -17.45 -4.63 -4.32
N TYR A 291 -16.68 -3.55 -4.39
CA TYR A 291 -16.88 -2.44 -5.33
C TYR A 291 -18.23 -1.73 -5.13
N ASN A 292 -18.67 -1.55 -3.89
CA ASN A 292 -19.86 -0.76 -3.58
C ASN A 292 -19.70 0.71 -4.03
N ASP A 293 -20.81 1.35 -4.44
CA ASP A 293 -20.83 2.74 -4.91
C ASP A 293 -20.71 3.71 -3.71
N PHE A 294 -19.48 4.09 -3.35
CA PHE A 294 -19.22 5.11 -2.35
C PHE A 294 -19.20 6.50 -2.97
N ILE A 295 -19.88 7.45 -2.33
CA ILE A 295 -19.99 8.84 -2.75
C ILE A 295 -19.30 9.79 -1.76
N PRO A 296 -18.93 11.02 -2.17
CA PRO A 296 -18.41 12.02 -1.24
C PRO A 296 -19.38 12.23 -0.06
N CYS A 297 -18.87 12.17 1.18
CA CYS A 297 -19.68 12.35 2.38
C CYS A 297 -20.41 13.71 2.35
N PRO A 298 -21.75 13.75 2.46
CA PRO A 298 -22.48 15.01 2.54
C PRO A 298 -21.98 15.90 3.68
N LEU A 299 -21.82 17.20 3.42
CA LEU A 299 -21.31 18.17 4.40
C LEU A 299 -22.26 18.43 5.58
N SER A 300 -23.49 17.93 5.50
CA SER A 300 -24.43 17.92 6.62
C SER A 300 -24.08 16.84 7.67
N ILE A 301 -23.22 15.87 7.36
CA ILE A 301 -22.80 14.80 8.26
C ILE A 301 -21.56 15.22 9.06
N PHE A 302 -21.64 15.11 10.39
CA PHE A 302 -20.56 15.45 11.32
C PHE A 302 -20.26 14.28 12.25
N LYS A 303 -19.00 14.11 12.65
CA LYS A 303 -18.61 13.18 13.71
C LYS A 303 -18.87 13.80 15.08
N VAL A 304 -19.53 13.07 15.98
CA VAL A 304 -19.73 13.50 17.37
C VAL A 304 -18.41 13.40 18.13
N LYS A 305 -18.05 14.42 18.92
CA LYS A 305 -16.81 14.39 19.69
C LYS A 305 -16.92 13.36 20.82
N ASN A 306 -15.82 12.65 21.07
CA ASN A 306 -15.71 11.63 22.11
C ASN A 306 -16.64 10.42 21.94
N SER A 307 -17.25 10.24 20.77
CA SER A 307 -17.90 9.00 20.37
C SER A 307 -17.48 8.60 18.96
N ASN A 308 -17.87 7.40 18.55
CA ASN A 308 -17.72 6.94 17.17
C ASN A 308 -18.94 7.25 16.31
N ASP A 309 -19.90 7.99 16.86
CA ASP A 309 -21.18 8.28 16.22
C ASP A 309 -21.06 9.48 15.27
N TYR A 310 -21.98 9.53 14.33
CA TYR A 310 -22.14 10.64 13.42
C TYR A 310 -23.56 11.17 13.50
N ILE A 311 -23.73 12.44 13.17
CA ILE A 311 -25.01 13.13 13.17
C ILE A 311 -25.18 13.84 11.82
N ASN A 312 -26.37 13.74 11.24
CA ASN A 312 -26.72 14.44 10.02
C ASN A 312 -27.62 15.64 10.32
N LEU A 313 -27.19 16.83 9.92
CA LEU A 313 -27.86 18.10 10.19
C LEU A 313 -28.73 18.61 9.03
N ALA A 314 -28.97 17.81 7.99
CA ALA A 314 -29.70 18.27 6.79
C ALA A 314 -31.11 18.80 7.12
N PHE A 315 -31.82 18.16 8.06
CA PHE A 315 -33.21 18.50 8.42
C PHE A 315 -33.50 18.53 9.93
N ILE A 316 -32.48 18.68 10.79
CA ILE A 316 -32.72 18.77 12.25
C ILE A 316 -33.55 20.02 12.57
N ASP A 317 -34.61 19.83 13.35
CA ASP A 317 -35.46 20.92 13.83
C ASP A 317 -34.70 21.78 14.85
N HIS A 318 -34.89 23.11 14.79
CA HIS A 318 -34.14 24.11 15.56
C HIS A 318 -34.23 23.99 17.10
N ASN A 319 -35.06 23.07 17.62
CA ASN A 319 -35.28 22.88 19.05
C ASN A 319 -34.48 21.71 19.67
N GLU A 320 -33.68 20.97 18.89
CA GLU A 320 -32.87 19.86 19.41
C GLU A 320 -31.50 20.31 19.92
N SER A 321 -31.03 19.72 21.02
CA SER A 321 -29.69 19.97 21.53
C SER A 321 -28.65 19.24 20.68
N ILE A 322 -27.88 20.00 19.90
CA ILE A 322 -26.84 19.42 19.03
C ILE A 322 -25.57 19.13 19.86
N PRO A 323 -25.07 17.88 19.89
CA PRO A 323 -23.84 17.56 20.61
C PRO A 323 -22.61 18.23 19.98
N GLU A 324 -21.50 18.30 20.72
CA GLU A 324 -20.24 18.78 20.17
C GLU A 324 -19.80 17.92 18.98
N LYS A 325 -19.41 18.56 17.88
CA LYS A 325 -19.17 17.89 16.59
C LYS A 325 -17.89 18.33 15.90
N LYS A 326 -17.44 17.52 14.95
CA LYS A 326 -16.29 17.77 14.06
C LYS A 326 -16.67 17.44 12.62
N SER A 327 -16.29 18.30 11.68
CA SER A 327 -16.49 18.04 10.25
C SER A 327 -15.76 16.77 9.81
N VAL A 328 -16.41 16.02 8.93
CA VAL A 328 -15.84 14.86 8.25
C VAL A 328 -15.28 15.34 6.92
N ARG A 329 -14.01 15.06 6.64
CA ARG A 329 -13.32 15.47 5.40
C ARG A 329 -12.56 14.28 4.84
N ASP A 330 -12.40 14.26 3.50
CA ASP A 330 -11.75 13.15 2.79
C ASP A 330 -12.34 11.77 3.12
N THR A 331 -13.65 11.73 3.36
CA THR A 331 -14.39 10.50 3.67
C THR A 331 -15.52 10.33 2.67
N TYR A 332 -15.78 9.08 2.32
CA TYR A 332 -16.81 8.66 1.39
C TYR A 332 -17.79 7.76 2.11
N VAL A 333 -19.04 7.81 1.67
CA VAL A 333 -20.14 7.06 2.27
C VAL A 333 -20.83 6.18 1.25
N CYS A 334 -21.17 4.95 1.62
CA CYS A 334 -22.06 4.10 0.85
C CYS A 334 -23.36 3.95 1.66
N PRO A 335 -24.51 4.44 1.13
CA PRO A 335 -25.81 4.13 1.70
C PRO A 335 -26.20 2.70 1.26
N ILE A 336 -26.30 1.76 2.20
CA ILE A 336 -26.79 0.40 1.93
C ILE A 336 -28.26 0.30 2.38
N TYR A 337 -29.01 -0.66 1.83
CA TYR A 337 -30.35 -1.05 2.30
C TYR A 337 -30.40 -1.14 3.85
N ASP A 338 -31.51 -0.69 4.46
CA ASP A 338 -31.76 -0.57 5.91
C ASP A 338 -31.11 0.64 6.63
N ASP A 339 -30.93 1.77 5.93
CA ASP A 339 -30.57 3.08 6.52
C ASP A 339 -29.19 3.17 7.18
N GLU A 340 -28.31 2.20 6.90
CA GLU A 340 -26.94 2.18 7.40
C GLU A 340 -25.97 2.89 6.43
N TYR A 341 -25.07 3.71 7.00
CA TYR A 341 -24.02 4.40 6.26
C TYR A 341 -22.65 3.80 6.58
N TYR A 342 -21.97 3.30 5.56
CA TYR A 342 -20.61 2.82 5.67
C TYR A 342 -19.63 3.91 5.26
N PHE A 343 -18.62 4.16 6.09
CA PHE A 343 -17.62 5.21 5.85
C PHE A 343 -16.28 4.61 5.47
N ILE A 344 -15.66 5.17 4.45
CA ILE A 344 -14.31 4.80 4.02
C ILE A 344 -13.50 6.05 3.68
N SER A 345 -12.20 6.03 3.95
CA SER A 345 -11.29 7.12 3.60
C SER A 345 -10.08 6.57 2.84
N PRO A 346 -9.62 7.25 1.77
CA PRO A 346 -8.44 6.83 1.04
C PRO A 346 -7.19 7.01 1.89
N LYS A 347 -6.32 5.99 1.88
CA LYS A 347 -5.00 6.01 2.49
C LYS A 347 -4.02 6.75 1.58
N ARG A 348 -3.13 7.53 2.19
CA ARG A 348 -2.09 8.30 1.51
C ARG A 348 -0.73 7.99 2.11
N ASP A 349 0.29 8.05 1.26
CA ASP A 349 1.69 7.95 1.62
C ASP A 349 2.43 9.23 1.23
N ILE A 350 3.49 9.55 1.97
CA ILE A 350 4.46 10.57 1.56
C ILE A 350 5.66 9.88 0.91
N GLU A 351 5.99 10.28 -0.31
CA GLU A 351 7.14 9.81 -1.08
C GLU A 351 8.22 10.89 -1.17
N TYR A 352 9.46 10.50 -0.90
CA TYR A 352 10.60 11.40 -0.90
C TYR A 352 11.51 11.13 -2.11
N HIS A 353 11.95 12.19 -2.76
CA HIS A 353 12.86 12.11 -3.89
C HIS A 353 14.07 13.01 -3.70
N HIS A 354 15.23 12.50 -4.14
CA HIS A 354 16.47 13.25 -4.23
C HIS A 354 16.95 13.29 -5.69
N LYS A 355 17.41 14.46 -6.13
CA LYS A 355 18.24 14.61 -7.33
C LYS A 355 19.68 14.77 -6.90
N ARG A 356 20.58 13.94 -7.42
CA ARG A 356 22.02 14.00 -7.12
C ARG A 356 22.67 15.24 -7.77
N PRO A 357 23.80 15.72 -7.21
CA PRO A 357 24.64 16.73 -7.85
C PRO A 357 25.17 16.25 -9.21
N LYS A 358 25.62 17.19 -10.06
CA LYS A 358 26.31 16.84 -11.33
C LYS A 358 27.57 16.00 -11.11
N ASP A 359 28.29 16.23 -10.01
CA ASP A 359 29.40 15.39 -9.59
C ASP A 359 28.87 14.09 -8.97
N ARG A 360 29.06 12.99 -9.69
CA ARG A 360 28.55 11.66 -9.33
C ARG A 360 29.31 10.98 -8.18
N THR A 361 30.47 11.52 -7.77
CA THR A 361 31.22 11.03 -6.60
C THR A 361 30.50 11.39 -5.28
N LEU A 362 29.65 12.41 -5.31
CA LEU A 362 28.85 12.87 -4.18
C LEU A 362 27.50 12.15 -4.15
N GLY A 363 27.39 11.15 -3.27
CA GLY A 363 26.18 10.33 -3.11
C GLY A 363 24.98 10.99 -2.43
N HIS A 364 25.03 12.30 -2.15
CA HIS A 364 23.97 13.07 -1.48
C HIS A 364 23.87 14.49 -2.06
N PRO A 365 22.70 15.15 -1.99
CA PRO A 365 22.57 16.56 -2.36
C PRO A 365 23.51 17.44 -1.53
N VAL A 366 24.19 18.38 -2.17
CA VAL A 366 25.01 19.42 -1.51
C VAL A 366 24.36 20.78 -1.73
N GLU A 367 24.65 21.73 -0.85
CA GLU A 367 24.14 23.10 -0.94
C GLU A 367 24.41 23.68 -2.34
N ASN A 368 23.38 24.22 -3.00
CA ASN A 368 23.39 24.71 -4.39
C ASN A 368 23.62 23.65 -5.51
N ASN A 369 23.66 22.34 -5.21
CA ASN A 369 23.78 21.29 -6.22
C ASN A 369 23.07 19.99 -5.78
N GLY A 370 21.88 19.74 -6.32
CA GLY A 370 20.96 18.68 -5.91
C GLY A 370 19.62 19.24 -5.42
N GLN A 371 18.55 18.44 -5.43
CA GLN A 371 17.21 18.87 -5.03
C GLN A 371 16.51 17.78 -4.21
N PHE A 372 15.71 18.19 -3.21
CA PHE A 372 14.88 17.31 -2.40
C PHE A 372 13.41 17.68 -2.57
N TYR A 373 12.57 16.70 -2.85
CA TYR A 373 11.14 16.87 -3.06
C TYR A 373 10.34 15.85 -2.24
N GLU A 374 9.18 16.28 -1.78
CA GLU A 374 8.18 15.41 -1.14
C GLU A 374 6.87 15.48 -1.91
N TYR A 375 6.21 14.34 -2.07
CA TYR A 375 4.89 14.24 -2.67
C TYR A 375 4.00 13.37 -1.79
N GLU A 376 2.81 13.86 -1.46
CA GLU A 376 1.72 13.02 -0.99
C GLU A 376 1.10 12.28 -2.18
N VAL A 377 0.87 10.98 -2.04
CA VAL A 377 0.32 10.10 -3.07
C VAL A 377 -0.76 9.19 -2.49
N LEU A 378 -1.74 8.80 -3.31
CA LEU A 378 -2.67 7.75 -2.92
C LEU A 378 -1.91 6.44 -2.82
N SER A 379 -2.08 5.75 -1.70
CA SER A 379 -1.42 4.46 -1.44
C SER A 379 -1.87 3.40 -2.45
N PRO A 380 -0.98 2.47 -2.85
CA PRO A 380 -1.35 1.34 -3.71
C PRO A 380 -2.32 0.38 -2.99
N ASN A 381 -2.83 -0.61 -3.72
CA ASN A 381 -3.76 -1.66 -3.27
C ASN A 381 -5.11 -1.16 -2.76
N GLN A 382 -5.56 -0.01 -3.25
CA GLN A 382 -6.88 0.54 -2.97
C GLN A 382 -7.78 0.38 -4.18
N ASN A 383 -9.06 0.07 -3.93
CA ASN A 383 -10.06 -0.08 -4.97
C ASN A 383 -10.75 1.26 -5.22
N PHE A 384 -11.02 1.56 -6.48
CA PHE A 384 -11.75 2.75 -6.90
C PHE A 384 -12.82 2.33 -7.91
N LEU A 385 -13.91 3.10 -7.98
CA LEU A 385 -14.99 2.88 -8.92
C LEU A 385 -15.27 4.17 -9.68
N THR A 386 -15.34 4.09 -11.01
CA THR A 386 -15.74 5.22 -11.87
C THR A 386 -16.80 4.78 -12.88
N LYS A 387 -17.52 5.75 -13.43
CA LYS A 387 -18.53 5.55 -14.47
C LYS A 387 -18.15 6.33 -15.72
N ILE A 388 -18.31 5.73 -16.88
CA ILE A 388 -18.18 6.41 -18.18
C ILE A 388 -19.51 6.30 -18.89
N SER A 389 -20.07 7.43 -19.32
CA SER A 389 -21.37 7.47 -19.97
C SER A 389 -21.34 8.22 -21.30
N GLY A 390 -22.13 7.72 -22.26
CA GLY A 390 -22.20 8.28 -23.60
C GLY A 390 -23.15 7.49 -24.48
N ASN A 391 -23.16 7.81 -25.78
CA ASN A 391 -23.81 6.91 -26.73
C ASN A 391 -23.02 5.60 -26.83
N ARG A 392 -23.71 4.52 -27.19
CA ARG A 392 -23.11 3.19 -27.22
C ARG A 392 -21.86 3.07 -28.11
N ASN A 393 -21.90 3.66 -29.31
CA ASN A 393 -20.77 3.58 -30.24
C ASN A 393 -19.51 4.24 -29.68
N ASP A 394 -19.65 5.38 -29.01
CA ASP A 394 -18.53 6.08 -28.38
C ASP A 394 -18.02 5.30 -27.15
N ILE A 395 -18.90 4.65 -26.38
CA ILE A 395 -18.50 3.79 -25.26
C ILE A 395 -17.75 2.54 -25.73
N ASP A 396 -18.26 1.86 -26.76
CA ASP A 396 -17.59 0.70 -27.38
C ASP A 396 -16.20 1.09 -27.89
N LEU A 397 -16.08 2.29 -28.49
CA LEU A 397 -14.81 2.82 -28.93
C LEU A 397 -13.86 3.08 -27.75
N ILE A 398 -14.32 3.67 -26.65
CA ILE A 398 -13.53 3.89 -25.44
C ILE A 398 -13.05 2.55 -24.84
N ILE A 399 -13.94 1.56 -24.71
CA ILE A 399 -13.59 0.22 -24.21
C ILE A 399 -12.52 -0.42 -25.11
N SER A 400 -12.60 -0.24 -26.43
CA SER A 400 -11.60 -0.75 -27.38
C SER A 400 -10.20 -0.12 -27.24
N LEU A 401 -10.03 0.95 -26.47
CA LEU A 401 -8.74 1.60 -26.20
C LEU A 401 -8.03 1.02 -24.97
N ILE A 402 -8.74 0.26 -24.15
CA ILE A 402 -8.19 -0.45 -22.99
C ILE A 402 -7.16 -1.48 -23.49
N PRO A 403 -5.93 -1.50 -22.92
CA PRO A 403 -4.92 -2.47 -23.32
C PRO A 403 -5.28 -3.89 -22.85
N ASP A 404 -4.77 -4.90 -23.56
CA ASP A 404 -5.08 -6.32 -23.29
C ASP A 404 -4.70 -6.77 -21.86
N ASP A 405 -3.70 -6.13 -21.25
CA ASP A 405 -3.28 -6.41 -19.88
C ASP A 405 -4.08 -5.67 -18.80
N ASN A 406 -5.05 -4.86 -19.21
CA ASN A 406 -5.94 -4.04 -18.39
C ASN A 406 -5.24 -3.02 -17.48
N ILE A 407 -3.96 -2.68 -17.75
CA ILE A 407 -3.22 -1.70 -16.96
C ILE A 407 -3.20 -0.35 -17.68
N ILE A 408 -3.80 0.65 -17.05
CA ILE A 408 -3.80 2.04 -17.51
C ILE A 408 -2.91 2.92 -16.63
N TYR A 409 -2.48 4.07 -17.16
CA TYR A 409 -1.55 4.99 -16.49
C TYR A 409 -2.18 6.37 -16.28
N LEU A 410 -2.58 6.65 -15.04
CA LEU A 410 -3.31 7.86 -14.65
C LEU A 410 -2.44 8.81 -13.80
N GLY A 411 -2.70 10.11 -13.87
CA GLY A 411 -1.96 11.09 -13.04
C GLY A 411 -0.57 11.47 -13.58
N LYS A 412 0.32 11.91 -12.69
CA LYS A 412 1.68 12.39 -13.03
C LYS A 412 2.75 11.31 -12.90
N SER A 413 3.94 11.59 -13.47
CA SER A 413 5.15 10.76 -13.35
C SER A 413 4.95 9.30 -13.79
N LYS A 414 4.26 9.10 -14.91
CA LYS A 414 3.78 7.80 -15.41
C LYS A 414 4.87 6.79 -15.79
N ASN A 415 6.11 7.24 -16.03
CA ASN A 415 7.14 6.41 -16.65
C ASN A 415 8.10 5.74 -15.64
N ALA A 416 7.88 5.92 -14.33
CA ALA A 416 8.56 5.18 -13.28
C ALA A 416 7.83 5.34 -11.94
N GLN A 417 7.54 4.21 -11.28
CA GLN A 417 7.09 4.09 -9.88
C GLN A 417 5.63 4.47 -9.58
N TYR A 418 4.99 5.33 -10.39
CA TYR A 418 3.64 5.82 -10.12
C TYR A 418 2.65 5.43 -11.22
N ALA A 419 1.36 5.72 -10.97
CA ALA A 419 0.30 5.81 -11.99
C ALA A 419 -0.37 4.51 -12.44
N GLN A 420 0.06 3.33 -12.00
CA GLN A 420 -0.55 2.06 -12.45
C GLN A 420 -1.91 1.85 -11.80
N VAL A 421 -2.92 1.76 -12.66
CA VAL A 421 -4.27 1.40 -12.28
C VAL A 421 -4.69 0.22 -13.13
N ARG A 422 -5.01 -0.89 -12.47
CA ARG A 422 -5.57 -2.07 -13.13
C ARG A 422 -7.09 -1.92 -13.19
N ILE A 423 -7.66 -2.16 -14.36
CA ILE A 423 -9.09 -2.38 -14.52
C ILE A 423 -9.35 -3.84 -14.17
N ILE A 424 -10.09 -4.06 -13.09
CA ILE A 424 -10.44 -5.37 -12.56
C ILE A 424 -11.67 -5.92 -13.28
N ASP A 425 -12.63 -5.05 -13.58
CA ASP A 425 -13.85 -5.43 -14.28
C ASP A 425 -14.54 -4.24 -14.93
N ILE A 426 -15.45 -4.53 -15.87
CA ILE A 426 -16.29 -3.56 -16.58
C ILE A 426 -17.73 -4.08 -16.56
N GLU A 427 -18.64 -3.32 -15.97
CA GLU A 427 -20.06 -3.69 -15.87
C GLU A 427 -20.94 -2.61 -16.51
N GLU A 428 -22.03 -3.01 -17.17
CA GLU A 428 -23.06 -2.05 -17.59
C GLU A 428 -23.81 -1.55 -16.36
N ASP A 429 -24.11 -0.26 -16.33
CA ASP A 429 -24.86 0.41 -15.27
C ASP A 429 -26.21 0.88 -15.80
N ASP A 430 -27.26 0.15 -15.43
CA ASP A 430 -28.65 0.47 -15.76
C ASP A 430 -29.43 0.99 -14.53
N GLU A 431 -28.75 1.32 -13.42
CA GLU A 431 -29.41 1.78 -12.20
C GLU A 431 -30.11 3.13 -12.43
N ARG A 432 -31.45 3.10 -12.41
CA ARG A 432 -32.30 4.27 -12.29
C ARG A 432 -32.98 4.29 -10.94
N ASN A 433 -32.91 5.44 -10.28
CA ASN A 433 -33.78 5.76 -9.18
C ASN A 433 -35.02 6.49 -9.74
N ASP A 434 -36.15 5.79 -9.79
CA ASP A 434 -37.44 6.32 -10.22
C ASP A 434 -38.36 6.66 -9.04
N ASP A 435 -37.80 6.86 -7.84
CA ASP A 435 -38.51 7.38 -6.68
C ASP A 435 -39.15 8.73 -7.02
N ILE A 436 -40.27 8.99 -6.36
CA ILE A 436 -41.11 10.15 -6.66
C ILE A 436 -41.09 11.09 -5.47
N ILE A 437 -40.84 12.37 -5.75
CA ILE A 437 -40.98 13.49 -4.83
C ILE A 437 -42.34 14.14 -5.05
N MET A 438 -43.15 14.19 -4.01
CA MET A 438 -44.48 14.78 -3.99
C MET A 438 -44.51 16.12 -3.27
N LYS A 439 -45.58 16.88 -3.49
CA LYS A 439 -45.77 18.20 -2.86
C LYS A 439 -45.74 18.08 -1.33
N GLY A 440 -44.87 18.85 -0.70
CA GLY A 440 -44.63 18.85 0.74
C GLY A 440 -43.39 18.06 1.16
N ASP A 441 -42.88 17.18 0.28
CA ASP A 441 -41.74 16.32 0.61
C ASP A 441 -40.46 17.13 0.78
N ARG A 442 -39.64 16.67 1.74
CA ARG A 442 -38.28 17.16 1.97
C ARG A 442 -37.30 16.26 1.25
N PHE A 443 -36.40 16.86 0.50
CA PHE A 443 -35.35 16.12 -0.19
C PHE A 443 -34.08 16.94 -0.24
N SER A 444 -32.95 16.27 -0.36
CA SER A 444 -31.64 16.90 -0.48
C SER A 444 -30.99 16.57 -1.80
N ILE A 445 -30.29 17.53 -2.38
CA ILE A 445 -29.42 17.32 -3.53
C ILE A 445 -27.98 17.43 -3.04
N VAL A 446 -27.21 16.35 -3.18
CA VAL A 446 -25.79 16.28 -2.87
C VAL A 446 -24.98 16.37 -4.16
N LEU A 447 -23.93 17.18 -4.15
CA LEU A 447 -22.96 17.23 -5.26
C LEU A 447 -22.00 16.05 -5.17
N LEU A 448 -22.06 15.17 -6.17
CA LEU A 448 -21.15 14.03 -6.28
C LEU A 448 -19.81 14.40 -6.90
N SER A 449 -19.67 15.57 -7.50
CA SER A 449 -18.41 16.04 -8.11
C SER A 449 -18.31 17.56 -8.04
N PRO A 450 -17.11 18.15 -8.29
CA PRO A 450 -16.98 19.59 -8.23
C PRO A 450 -17.89 20.24 -9.26
N MET A 451 -18.47 21.39 -8.92
CA MET A 451 -19.38 22.10 -9.81
C MET A 451 -18.93 23.54 -10.01
N ILE A 452 -18.72 23.93 -11.27
CA ILE A 452 -18.35 25.29 -11.65
C ILE A 452 -19.60 25.98 -12.21
N LEU A 453 -20.18 26.89 -11.44
CA LEU A 453 -21.29 27.74 -11.90
C LEU A 453 -20.79 29.15 -12.18
N LEU A 454 -21.29 29.73 -13.27
CA LEU A 454 -21.02 31.11 -13.62
C LEU A 454 -22.23 31.97 -13.24
N ASN A 455 -21.97 33.11 -12.61
CA ASN A 455 -22.99 34.13 -12.41
C ASN A 455 -23.28 34.88 -13.73
N LYS A 456 -24.26 35.79 -13.70
CA LYS A 456 -24.69 36.58 -14.86
C LYS A 456 -23.58 37.46 -15.49
N HIS A 457 -22.46 37.64 -14.79
CA HIS A 457 -21.31 38.41 -15.26
C HIS A 457 -20.17 37.52 -15.78
N GLY A 458 -20.35 36.19 -15.81
CA GLY A 458 -19.35 35.23 -16.29
C GLY A 458 -18.28 34.86 -15.27
N PHE A 459 -18.41 35.28 -14.00
CA PHE A 459 -17.49 34.90 -12.93
C PHE A 459 -17.94 33.62 -12.24
N SER A 460 -16.99 32.75 -11.88
CA SER A 460 -17.29 31.57 -11.07
C SER A 460 -17.59 31.93 -9.63
N GLU A 461 -18.73 31.48 -9.13
CA GLU A 461 -19.23 31.84 -7.80
C GLU A 461 -19.83 30.61 -7.10
N VAL A 462 -19.67 30.55 -5.77
CA VAL A 462 -20.10 29.42 -4.93
C VAL A 462 -21.12 29.93 -3.92
N THR A 463 -22.38 30.10 -4.36
CA THR A 463 -23.48 30.56 -3.50
C THR A 463 -24.73 29.67 -3.64
N PRO A 464 -25.49 29.40 -2.56
CA PRO A 464 -26.67 28.56 -2.63
C PRO A 464 -27.73 29.09 -3.59
N GLN A 465 -27.89 30.40 -3.67
CA GLN A 465 -28.82 31.05 -4.59
C GLN A 465 -28.43 30.84 -6.06
N LEU A 466 -27.14 30.84 -6.39
CA LEU A 466 -26.70 30.57 -7.77
C LEU A 466 -27.01 29.13 -8.18
N PHE A 467 -26.73 28.16 -7.30
CA PHE A 467 -27.12 26.77 -7.52
C PHE A 467 -28.64 26.64 -7.70
N HIS A 468 -29.42 27.23 -6.81
CA HIS A 468 -30.89 27.17 -6.85
C HIS A 468 -31.45 27.77 -8.14
N ASN A 469 -30.94 28.93 -8.57
CA ASN A 469 -31.35 29.55 -9.84
C ASN A 469 -31.03 28.64 -11.03
N LYS A 470 -29.87 27.99 -11.03
CA LYS A 470 -29.47 27.06 -12.10
C LYS A 470 -30.31 25.78 -12.13
N LEU A 471 -30.68 25.26 -10.96
CA LEU A 471 -31.60 24.14 -10.85
C LEU A 471 -32.99 24.49 -11.40
N ARG A 472 -33.49 25.71 -11.10
CA ARG A 472 -34.78 26.23 -11.58
C ARG A 472 -34.88 26.38 -13.10
N GLU A 473 -33.77 26.45 -13.82
CA GLU A 473 -33.77 26.43 -15.29
C GLU A 473 -34.27 25.08 -15.85
N HIS A 474 -34.23 24.02 -15.04
CA HIS A 474 -34.59 22.66 -15.44
C HIS A 474 -35.80 22.12 -14.67
N ILE A 475 -35.92 22.44 -13.39
CA ILE A 475 -36.92 21.87 -12.48
C ILE A 475 -37.59 22.95 -11.64
N ASN A 476 -38.93 23.01 -11.70
CA ASN A 476 -39.74 23.97 -10.96
C ASN A 476 -40.26 23.41 -9.64
N GLY A 477 -40.76 24.28 -8.75
CA GLY A 477 -41.38 23.86 -7.50
C GLY A 477 -40.41 23.52 -6.35
N CYS A 478 -39.10 23.45 -6.58
CA CYS A 478 -38.12 23.23 -5.51
C CYS A 478 -37.85 24.53 -4.74
N LYS A 479 -38.14 24.56 -3.43
CA LYS A 479 -37.84 25.69 -2.53
C LYS A 479 -36.66 25.34 -1.62
N LEU A 480 -35.57 26.10 -1.73
CA LEU A 480 -34.37 25.92 -0.90
C LEU A 480 -34.67 26.32 0.55
N ILE A 481 -34.38 25.41 1.49
CA ILE A 481 -34.57 25.60 2.93
C ILE A 481 -33.25 25.91 3.61
N SER A 482 -32.24 25.06 3.37
CA SER A 482 -30.91 25.20 3.95
C SER A 482 -29.86 24.58 3.04
N SER A 483 -28.57 24.81 3.34
CA SER A 483 -27.47 24.25 2.57
C SER A 483 -26.20 24.16 3.41
N PHE A 484 -25.40 23.12 3.17
CA PHE A 484 -24.04 22.99 3.69
C PHE A 484 -23.10 22.97 2.51
N ILE A 485 -22.33 24.04 2.32
CA ILE A 485 -21.48 24.24 1.15
C ILE A 485 -20.03 24.44 1.53
N GLU A 486 -19.13 23.96 0.69
CA GLU A 486 -17.70 24.25 0.74
C GLU A 486 -17.21 24.60 -0.66
N SER A 487 -16.24 25.51 -0.76
CA SER A 487 -15.63 25.90 -2.03
C SER A 487 -14.26 25.29 -2.20
N LYS A 488 -13.91 24.88 -3.44
CA LYS A 488 -12.53 24.54 -3.83
C LYS A 488 -12.08 25.33 -5.05
N ILE A 489 -10.79 25.59 -5.16
CA ILE A 489 -10.18 26.07 -6.40
C ILE A 489 -9.87 24.87 -7.29
N THR A 490 -10.34 24.92 -8.53
CA THR A 490 -10.08 23.89 -9.53
C THR A 490 -9.39 24.48 -10.75
N SER A 491 -8.49 23.71 -11.34
CA SER A 491 -7.71 24.07 -12.52
C SER A 491 -7.48 22.83 -13.38
N GLY A 492 -6.44 22.84 -14.19
CA GLY A 492 -5.93 21.72 -14.97
C GLY A 492 -4.68 22.15 -15.73
N PHE A 493 -4.07 21.22 -16.43
CA PHE A 493 -2.94 21.51 -17.31
C PHE A 493 -3.32 21.14 -18.75
N ASN A 494 -3.09 22.06 -19.69
CA ASN A 494 -3.27 21.79 -21.11
C ASN A 494 -1.92 21.33 -21.68
N THR A 495 -1.84 20.04 -22.03
CA THR A 495 -0.62 19.42 -22.57
C THR A 495 -0.23 19.96 -23.94
N LYS A 496 -1.19 20.33 -24.79
CA LYS A 496 -0.92 20.91 -26.12
C LYS A 496 -0.32 22.32 -26.03
N TRP A 497 -0.75 23.12 -25.05
CA TRP A 497 -0.27 24.50 -24.87
C TRP A 497 0.87 24.64 -23.87
N MET A 498 1.21 23.58 -23.15
CA MET A 498 2.23 23.61 -22.10
C MET A 498 1.91 24.60 -20.97
N MET A 499 0.63 24.80 -20.66
CA MET A 499 0.17 25.83 -19.74
C MET A 499 -0.94 25.36 -18.81
N TYR A 500 -1.01 25.99 -17.64
CA TYR A 500 -2.15 25.85 -16.75
C TYR A 500 -3.42 26.41 -17.39
N ARG A 501 -4.53 25.69 -17.20
CA ARG A 501 -5.87 26.16 -17.54
C ARG A 501 -6.31 27.22 -16.54
N GLN A 502 -7.29 28.02 -16.95
CA GLN A 502 -7.95 28.98 -16.08
C GLN A 502 -8.40 28.32 -14.77
N GLN A 503 -8.14 29.00 -13.66
CA GLN A 503 -8.60 28.59 -12.33
C GLN A 503 -10.04 29.06 -12.11
N TYR A 504 -10.85 28.20 -11.51
CA TYR A 504 -12.24 28.48 -11.17
C TYR A 504 -12.48 28.21 -9.68
N ASN A 505 -13.34 29.02 -9.06
CA ASN A 505 -13.98 28.64 -7.81
C ASN A 505 -15.13 27.67 -8.12
N ALA A 506 -15.15 26.53 -7.45
CA ALA A 506 -16.14 25.49 -7.65
C ALA A 506 -16.73 25.08 -6.29
N PHE A 507 -17.98 24.60 -6.30
CA PHE A 507 -18.50 23.84 -5.17
C PHE A 507 -17.67 22.57 -4.99
N ASN A 508 -17.32 22.27 -3.74
CA ASN A 508 -16.65 21.03 -3.35
C ASN A 508 -17.65 19.86 -3.38
N PRO A 509 -17.26 18.64 -3.81
CA PRO A 509 -18.10 17.46 -3.65
C PRO A 509 -18.52 17.27 -2.18
N GLY A 510 -19.71 16.71 -1.97
CA GLY A 510 -20.35 16.60 -0.66
C GLY A 510 -21.18 17.84 -0.28
N SER A 511 -21.05 18.97 -0.98
CA SER A 511 -21.95 20.11 -0.78
C SER A 511 -23.40 19.67 -1.00
N ILE A 512 -24.28 20.06 -0.08
CA ILE A 512 -25.67 19.59 -0.03
C ILE A 512 -26.64 20.77 0.09
N PHE A 513 -27.76 20.65 -0.63
CA PHE A 513 -28.82 21.64 -0.70
C PHE A 513 -30.15 20.97 -0.35
N ASN A 514 -30.83 21.51 0.65
CA ASN A 514 -32.03 20.92 1.24
C ASN A 514 -33.26 21.68 0.75
N PHE A 515 -34.22 20.95 0.20
CA PHE A 515 -35.40 21.51 -0.45
C PHE A 515 -36.69 20.99 0.18
N ILE A 516 -37.74 21.79 0.05
CA ILE A 516 -39.13 21.32 0.09
C ILE A 516 -39.70 21.46 -1.31
N TYR A 517 -40.42 20.44 -1.78
CA TYR A 517 -41.09 20.49 -3.06
C TYR A 517 -42.50 21.10 -2.93
N GLU A 518 -42.76 22.20 -3.61
CA GLU A 518 -44.03 22.95 -3.61
C GLU A 518 -44.76 22.89 -4.97
N GLY A 519 -44.26 22.09 -5.92
CA GLY A 519 -44.84 21.95 -7.27
C GLY A 519 -46.20 21.25 -7.31
N GLU A 520 -46.94 21.41 -8.40
CA GLU A 520 -48.32 20.88 -8.56
C GLU A 520 -48.38 19.44 -9.13
N GLY A 521 -47.24 18.82 -9.48
CA GLY A 521 -47.16 17.45 -10.00
C GLY A 521 -45.99 16.66 -9.42
N ASN A 522 -45.89 15.37 -9.72
CA ASN A 522 -44.81 14.51 -9.24
C ASN A 522 -43.46 14.86 -9.89
N LEU A 523 -42.39 14.86 -9.11
CA LEU A 523 -41.02 15.04 -9.60
C LEU A 523 -40.26 13.71 -9.45
N TYR A 524 -39.74 13.17 -10.54
CA TYR A 524 -38.94 11.94 -10.47
C TYR A 524 -37.52 12.27 -10.02
N VAL A 525 -36.97 11.44 -9.12
CA VAL A 525 -35.57 11.57 -8.67
C VAL A 525 -34.61 11.50 -9.86
N SER A 526 -34.87 10.59 -10.81
CA SER A 526 -34.09 10.46 -12.04
C SER A 526 -34.07 11.75 -12.89
N ASP A 527 -35.10 12.60 -12.84
CA ASP A 527 -35.09 13.89 -13.55
C ASP A 527 -34.02 14.84 -13.00
N ILE A 528 -33.71 14.76 -11.70
CA ILE A 528 -32.63 15.54 -11.08
C ILE A 528 -31.28 14.85 -11.28
N GLU A 529 -31.19 13.55 -11.01
CA GLU A 529 -29.90 12.81 -11.03
C GLU A 529 -29.30 12.70 -12.44
N ASN A 530 -30.14 12.74 -13.48
CA ASN A 530 -29.67 12.79 -14.87
C ASN A 530 -29.15 14.18 -15.29
N LEU A 531 -29.41 15.24 -14.51
CA LEU A 531 -28.86 16.56 -14.79
C LEU A 531 -27.38 16.63 -14.46
N ARG A 532 -26.66 17.37 -15.31
CA ARG A 532 -25.30 17.82 -15.02
C ARG A 532 -25.23 19.32 -15.23
N LEU A 533 -24.86 20.05 -14.18
CA LEU A 533 -24.89 21.51 -14.18
C LEU A 533 -23.48 22.10 -14.17
N GLY A 534 -23.29 23.20 -14.91
CA GLY A 534 -22.06 23.97 -14.90
C GLY A 534 -21.08 23.66 -16.03
N LEU A 535 -19.82 24.05 -15.83
CA LEU A 535 -18.75 23.85 -16.82
C LEU A 535 -18.01 22.52 -16.61
N ARG A 536 -17.33 22.06 -17.68
CA ARG A 536 -16.45 20.86 -17.69
C ARG A 536 -17.18 19.56 -17.35
N VAL A 537 -18.45 19.46 -17.73
CA VAL A 537 -19.30 18.29 -17.50
C VAL A 537 -18.68 17.01 -18.06
N ASN A 538 -18.11 17.06 -19.26
CA ASN A 538 -17.40 15.94 -19.90
C ASN A 538 -16.18 15.44 -19.10
N GLU A 539 -15.62 16.28 -18.23
CA GLU A 539 -14.51 15.93 -17.32
C GLU A 539 -15.01 15.41 -15.95
N GLY A 540 -16.31 15.16 -15.81
CA GLY A 540 -16.94 14.59 -14.62
C GLY A 540 -17.53 15.61 -13.65
N PHE A 541 -17.53 16.91 -14.00
CA PHE A 541 -18.04 17.97 -13.14
C PHE A 541 -19.58 18.02 -13.11
N GLY A 542 -20.12 18.57 -12.03
CA GLY A 542 -21.54 18.91 -11.93
C GLY A 542 -22.50 17.75 -11.72
N LYS A 543 -22.04 16.61 -11.21
CA LYS A 543 -22.87 15.41 -10.97
C LYS A 543 -23.69 15.56 -9.68
N LEU A 544 -24.95 15.14 -9.72
CA LEU A 544 -25.94 15.26 -8.65
C LEU A 544 -26.38 13.88 -8.13
N LYS A 545 -26.77 13.83 -6.85
CA LYS A 545 -27.50 12.71 -6.24
C LYS A 545 -28.61 13.26 -5.37
N VAL A 546 -29.78 12.63 -5.40
CA VAL A 546 -30.92 13.01 -4.57
C VAL A 546 -31.06 12.02 -3.41
N PHE A 547 -31.41 12.58 -2.25
CA PHE A 547 -31.81 11.82 -1.08
C PHE A 547 -33.18 12.32 -0.62
N THR A 548 -34.20 11.48 -0.73
CA THR A 548 -35.54 11.73 -0.18
C THR A 548 -35.55 11.29 1.27
N CYS A 549 -35.88 12.19 2.20
CA CYS A 549 -36.10 11.94 3.64
C CYS A 549 -35.05 11.05 4.35
N TYR A 550 -34.16 11.62 5.19
CA TYR A 550 -33.28 10.80 6.02
C TYR A 550 -34.08 10.03 7.07
N ASP A 551 -34.19 8.72 6.87
CA ASP A 551 -34.32 7.75 7.95
C ASP A 551 -33.15 7.91 8.93
N GLU A 552 -33.41 7.60 10.20
CA GLU A 552 -32.47 7.77 11.31
C GLU A 552 -31.14 7.08 10.99
N VAL A 553 -30.02 7.79 11.06
CA VAL A 553 -28.68 7.19 10.88
C VAL A 553 -28.40 6.30 12.09
N THR A 554 -28.80 5.03 12.05
CA THR A 554 -28.52 4.05 13.10
C THR A 554 -27.16 3.38 12.90
N GLU A 555 -26.37 3.40 13.98
CA GLU A 555 -25.10 2.73 14.28
C GLU A 555 -24.11 2.42 13.13
N ILE A 556 -23.00 3.16 13.15
CA ILE A 556 -21.97 3.17 12.12
C ILE A 556 -20.84 2.21 12.49
N LYS A 557 -20.58 1.21 11.64
CA LYS A 557 -19.39 0.36 11.74
C LYS A 557 -18.38 0.79 10.69
N GLU A 558 -17.11 0.93 11.08
CA GLU A 558 -16.01 0.84 10.12
C GLU A 558 -16.19 -0.51 9.39
N TYR A 559 -16.28 -0.46 8.07
CA TYR A 559 -16.33 -1.68 7.26
C TYR A 559 -15.01 -2.45 7.47
N ASN A 560 -15.03 -3.35 8.44
CA ASN A 560 -14.09 -4.45 8.49
C ASN A 560 -14.69 -5.48 7.55
N SER A 561 -14.05 -5.68 6.40
CA SER A 561 -14.39 -6.78 5.50
C SER A 561 -14.38 -8.07 6.31
N CYS A 562 -15.57 -8.57 6.63
CA CYS A 562 -15.79 -9.84 7.27
C CYS A 562 -16.52 -10.67 6.24
N ASN A 563 -15.87 -11.69 5.70
CA ASN A 563 -16.55 -12.89 5.22
C ASN A 563 -15.56 -14.05 5.15
N GLY A 564 -15.81 -15.07 5.97
CA GLY A 564 -15.09 -16.34 5.94
C GLY A 564 -14.90 -16.96 7.32
N ASN A 565 -15.91 -17.67 7.83
CA ASN A 565 -15.76 -18.65 8.93
C ASN A 565 -14.95 -19.89 8.48
N GLU A 566 -14.10 -19.77 7.47
CA GLU A 566 -13.20 -20.83 7.04
C GLU A 566 -11.95 -20.79 7.90
N ARG A 567 -11.61 -21.95 8.47
CA ARG A 567 -10.43 -22.08 9.31
C ARG A 567 -9.20 -21.88 8.44
N PHE A 568 -8.40 -20.86 8.75
CA PHE A 568 -7.15 -20.58 8.06
C PHE A 568 -6.23 -21.82 8.02
N ASP A 569 -5.89 -22.28 6.81
CA ASP A 569 -4.90 -23.33 6.56
C ASP A 569 -3.77 -22.78 5.69
N TYR A 570 -2.56 -22.73 6.26
CA TYR A 570 -1.38 -22.20 5.56
C TYR A 570 -0.91 -23.13 4.42
N GLU A 571 -1.27 -24.41 4.42
CA GLU A 571 -0.91 -25.38 3.38
C GLU A 571 -1.71 -25.17 2.08
N GLU A 572 -2.74 -24.31 2.06
CA GLU A 572 -3.47 -23.93 0.84
C GLU A 572 -2.80 -22.80 0.06
N TYR A 573 -1.86 -22.10 0.68
CA TYR A 573 -1.19 -20.93 0.10
C TYR A 573 0.11 -21.32 -0.61
N SER A 574 0.73 -20.35 -1.28
CA SER A 574 1.94 -20.58 -2.07
C SER A 574 3.16 -20.96 -1.24
N PRO A 575 4.17 -21.64 -1.82
CA PRO A 575 5.39 -22.01 -1.12
C PRO A 575 6.07 -20.83 -0.40
N SER A 576 6.14 -19.67 -1.06
CA SER A 576 6.71 -18.43 -0.50
C SER A 576 5.97 -17.97 0.76
N PHE A 577 4.64 -18.07 0.77
CA PHE A 577 3.85 -17.78 1.97
C PHE A 577 4.06 -18.80 3.07
N ARG A 578 4.13 -20.10 2.75
CA ARG A 578 4.42 -21.16 3.75
C ARG A 578 5.77 -20.96 4.42
N GLU A 579 6.78 -20.52 3.68
CA GLU A 579 8.09 -20.17 4.23
C GLU A 579 8.03 -18.97 5.17
N LEU A 580 7.32 -17.90 4.77
CA LEU A 580 7.08 -16.74 5.65
C LEU A 580 6.35 -17.18 6.93
N TYR A 581 5.27 -17.96 6.80
CA TYR A 581 4.50 -18.50 7.91
C TYR A 581 5.41 -19.26 8.88
N LYS A 582 6.15 -20.27 8.39
CA LYS A 582 7.08 -21.08 9.20
C LYS A 582 8.14 -20.21 9.90
N SER A 583 8.70 -19.22 9.20
CA SER A 583 9.68 -18.28 9.80
C SER A 583 9.08 -17.42 10.91
N LEU A 584 7.86 -16.91 10.73
CA LEU A 584 7.17 -16.11 11.75
C LEU A 584 6.80 -16.95 12.98
N ILE A 585 6.35 -18.19 12.77
CA ILE A 585 6.10 -19.16 13.84
C ILE A 585 7.39 -19.48 14.60
N ASP A 586 8.48 -19.79 13.91
CA ASP A 586 9.78 -20.07 14.53
C ASP A 586 10.26 -18.92 15.43
N LYS A 587 10.11 -17.68 14.94
CA LYS A 587 10.44 -16.47 15.72
C LYS A 587 9.54 -16.31 16.94
N GLU A 588 8.24 -16.59 16.82
CA GLU A 588 7.33 -16.52 17.95
C GLU A 588 7.65 -17.58 19.01
N ILE A 589 7.93 -18.82 18.60
CA ILE A 589 8.36 -19.90 19.51
C ILE A 589 9.66 -19.49 20.22
N LYS A 590 10.69 -19.07 19.49
CA LYS A 590 11.96 -18.59 20.07
C LYS A 590 11.73 -17.44 21.04
N ARG A 591 10.86 -16.50 20.72
CA ARG A 591 10.48 -15.39 21.61
C ARG A 591 9.86 -15.90 22.91
N ARG A 592 8.88 -16.81 22.86
CA ARG A 592 8.25 -17.41 24.04
C ARG A 592 9.25 -18.22 24.88
N LEU A 593 10.10 -19.01 24.24
CA LEU A 593 11.18 -19.75 24.91
C LEU A 593 12.16 -18.81 25.62
N LYS A 594 12.53 -17.69 24.98
CA LYS A 594 13.38 -16.66 25.59
C LYS A 594 12.73 -16.07 26.83
N TYR A 595 11.43 -15.73 26.80
CA TYR A 595 10.71 -15.26 27.98
C TYR A 595 10.67 -16.32 29.08
N LYS A 596 10.41 -17.60 28.75
CA LYS A 596 10.45 -18.70 29.72
C LYS A 596 11.83 -18.90 30.33
N ALA A 597 12.89 -18.74 29.55
CA ALA A 597 14.26 -18.79 30.07
C ALA A 597 14.51 -17.65 31.07
N ILE A 598 14.06 -16.42 30.75
CA ILE A 598 14.17 -15.26 31.65
C ILE A 598 13.33 -15.46 32.93
N GLU A 599 12.09 -15.94 32.83
CA GLU A 599 11.24 -16.28 33.98
C GLU A 599 11.94 -17.31 34.90
N LYS A 600 12.57 -18.32 34.30
CA LYS A 600 13.29 -19.35 35.05
C LYS A 600 14.47 -18.78 35.84
N ILE A 601 15.16 -17.76 35.32
CA ILE A 601 16.29 -17.11 36.03
C ILE A 601 15.84 -16.41 37.31
N ILE A 602 14.67 -15.76 37.26
CA ILE A 602 14.07 -15.12 38.44
C ILE A 602 13.84 -16.18 39.53
N LYS A 603 13.39 -17.39 39.16
CA LYS A 603 13.23 -18.51 40.09
C LYS A 603 14.57 -19.14 40.51
N TYR A 604 15.55 -19.17 39.60
CA TYR A 604 16.90 -19.73 39.82
C TYR A 604 17.69 -19.00 40.92
N LYS A 605 17.37 -17.72 41.21
CA LYS A 605 17.93 -16.97 42.35
C LYS A 605 17.79 -17.68 43.70
N LYS A 606 16.92 -18.69 43.84
CA LYS A 606 16.71 -19.46 45.08
C LYS A 606 17.50 -20.77 45.21
N TYR A 607 18.11 -21.32 44.15
CA TYR A 607 18.34 -22.78 44.13
C TYR A 607 19.78 -23.32 44.02
N ASP A 608 20.82 -22.55 43.66
CA ASP A 608 22.17 -23.16 43.66
C ASP A 608 23.35 -22.17 43.79
N LYS A 609 24.23 -22.39 44.78
CA LYS A 609 25.47 -21.64 45.02
C LYS A 609 26.69 -22.24 44.29
N ASN A 610 26.55 -23.39 43.63
CA ASN A 610 27.67 -24.15 43.05
C ASN A 610 27.91 -23.91 41.55
N ILE A 611 27.11 -23.08 40.88
CA ILE A 611 27.23 -22.80 39.44
C ILE A 611 28.25 -21.67 39.21
N ARG A 612 29.51 -22.05 38.99
CA ARG A 612 30.61 -21.12 38.65
C ARG A 612 30.82 -21.03 37.13
N GLY A 613 31.51 -19.98 36.67
CA GLY A 613 31.77 -19.72 35.24
C GLY A 613 32.35 -20.89 34.43
N ALA A 614 33.25 -21.69 35.03
CA ALA A 614 33.84 -22.87 34.36
C ALA A 614 32.82 -24.00 34.13
N PHE A 615 31.86 -24.18 35.05
CA PHE A 615 30.78 -25.15 34.88
C PHE A 615 29.81 -24.71 33.78
N LEU A 616 29.40 -23.43 33.78
CA LEU A 616 28.56 -22.85 32.73
C LEU A 616 29.19 -23.00 31.34
N PHE A 617 30.50 -22.74 31.22
CA PHE A 617 31.21 -22.91 29.95
C PHE A 617 31.18 -24.37 29.47
N LYS A 618 31.46 -25.34 30.36
CA LYS A 618 31.45 -26.76 30.02
C LYS A 618 30.07 -27.22 29.53
N ILE A 619 28.99 -26.84 30.22
CA ILE A 619 27.62 -27.18 29.80
C ILE A 619 27.25 -26.50 28.48
N THR A 620 27.65 -25.24 28.28
CA THR A 620 27.44 -24.52 27.02
C THR A 620 28.12 -25.23 25.84
N SER A 621 29.36 -25.73 26.03
CA SER A 621 30.07 -26.52 25.02
C SER A 621 29.34 -27.82 24.69
N ILE A 622 28.94 -28.58 25.72
CA ILE A 622 28.21 -29.85 25.57
C ILE A 622 26.92 -29.65 24.76
N ILE A 623 26.16 -28.59 25.05
CA ILE A 623 24.92 -28.30 24.31
C ILE A 623 25.22 -27.88 22.88
N ASN A 624 26.24 -27.04 22.65
CA ASN A 624 26.62 -26.60 21.31
C ASN A 624 27.06 -27.76 20.41
N GLU A 625 27.85 -28.69 20.94
CA GLU A 625 28.40 -29.86 20.23
C GLU A 625 27.35 -30.96 20.00
N ALA A 626 26.32 -31.06 20.83
CA ALA A 626 25.29 -32.08 20.67
C ALA A 626 24.38 -31.81 19.45
N GLU A 627 24.17 -32.83 18.62
CA GLU A 627 23.29 -32.81 17.44
C GLU A 627 21.93 -33.51 17.67
N SER A 628 21.83 -34.31 18.73
CA SER A 628 20.60 -34.99 19.14
C SER A 628 20.48 -35.07 20.65
N PHE A 629 19.28 -35.41 21.15
CA PHE A 629 19.08 -35.68 22.57
C PHE A 629 19.97 -36.82 23.06
N SER A 630 20.10 -37.91 22.32
CA SER A 630 20.93 -39.05 22.72
C SER A 630 22.40 -38.65 22.91
N LEU A 631 22.98 -37.91 21.95
CA LEU A 631 24.36 -37.43 22.06
C LEU A 631 24.55 -36.43 23.21
N LEU A 632 23.54 -35.59 23.48
CA LEU A 632 23.54 -34.70 24.64
C LEU A 632 23.61 -35.51 25.94
N ILE A 633 22.79 -36.55 26.07
CA ILE A 633 22.76 -37.40 27.27
C ILE A 633 24.08 -38.14 27.45
N ASP A 634 24.64 -38.70 26.38
CA ASP A 634 25.95 -39.38 26.42
C ASP A 634 27.04 -38.43 26.91
N ASN A 635 27.08 -37.20 26.37
CA ASN A 635 28.04 -36.17 26.79
C ASN A 635 27.85 -35.73 28.25
N LEU A 636 26.61 -35.64 28.74
CA LEU A 636 26.32 -35.38 30.14
C LEU A 636 26.75 -36.56 31.04
N CYS A 637 26.55 -37.79 30.57
CA CYS A 637 26.89 -39.00 31.30
C CYS A 637 28.40 -39.21 31.44
N ASN A 638 29.18 -38.73 30.48
CA ASN A 638 30.65 -38.75 30.45
C ASN A 638 31.32 -37.69 31.35
N ILE A 639 30.55 -36.88 32.08
CA ILE A 639 31.10 -35.97 33.09
C ILE A 639 31.67 -36.79 34.26
N SER A 640 33.00 -36.78 34.40
CA SER A 640 33.74 -37.58 35.39
C SER A 640 33.44 -37.28 36.86
N ILE A 641 33.05 -36.04 37.18
CA ILE A 641 32.75 -35.63 38.56
C ILE A 641 31.25 -35.81 38.82
N LYS A 642 30.89 -36.76 39.69
CA LYS A 642 29.49 -37.14 40.01
C LYS A 642 28.63 -35.93 40.40
N GLU A 643 29.10 -35.08 41.29
CA GLU A 643 28.39 -33.87 41.73
C GLU A 643 28.08 -32.92 40.56
N LYS A 644 29.06 -32.70 39.67
CA LYS A 644 28.87 -31.85 38.49
C LYS A 644 27.94 -32.49 37.47
N LYS A 645 27.98 -33.81 37.32
CA LYS A 645 27.04 -34.57 36.48
C LYS A 645 25.61 -34.41 37.00
N GLU A 646 25.40 -34.62 38.30
CA GLU A 646 24.08 -34.44 38.93
C GLU A 646 23.58 -33.00 38.83
N SER A 647 24.42 -31.99 39.11
CA SER A 647 24.06 -30.58 38.91
C SER A 647 23.71 -30.26 37.46
N ALA A 648 24.42 -30.85 36.49
CA ALA A 648 24.12 -30.67 35.07
C ALA A 648 22.76 -31.25 34.72
N ILE A 649 22.45 -32.45 35.19
CA ILE A 649 21.15 -33.10 34.95
C ILE A 649 20.01 -32.34 35.64
N ARG A 650 20.22 -31.86 36.87
CA ARG A 650 19.25 -31.03 37.61
C ARG A 650 18.92 -29.72 36.90
N LEU A 651 19.82 -29.15 36.08
CA LEU A 651 19.49 -27.98 35.27
C LEU A 651 18.30 -28.23 34.33
N PHE A 652 18.22 -29.46 33.80
CA PHE A 652 17.18 -29.90 32.88
C PHE A 652 15.94 -30.42 33.65
N LEU A 653 16.13 -31.32 34.62
CA LEU A 653 15.03 -32.01 35.31
C LEU A 653 14.54 -31.34 36.62
N GLU A 654 15.26 -30.36 37.17
CA GLU A 654 14.98 -29.71 38.45
C GLU A 654 14.78 -30.75 39.58
N ASP A 655 13.73 -30.61 40.40
CA ASP A 655 13.46 -31.44 41.59
C ASP A 655 13.03 -32.88 41.27
N LYS A 656 12.83 -33.23 39.98
CA LYS A 656 12.40 -34.56 39.54
C LYS A 656 13.55 -35.54 39.28
N PHE A 657 14.78 -35.20 39.66
CA PHE A 657 15.94 -36.07 39.47
C PHE A 657 16.02 -37.16 40.56
N HIS A 658 16.04 -38.42 40.15
CA HIS A 658 16.35 -39.58 40.99
C HIS A 658 17.71 -40.18 40.57
N ALA A 659 18.56 -40.52 41.54
CA ALA A 659 19.94 -40.95 41.28
C ALA A 659 20.08 -42.26 40.48
N ASP A 660 19.00 -43.02 40.32
CA ASP A 660 18.96 -44.37 39.73
C ASP A 660 18.28 -44.43 38.33
N LEU A 661 18.17 -43.30 37.61
CA LEU A 661 17.56 -43.25 36.27
C LEU A 661 18.50 -43.84 35.18
N ASP A 662 17.97 -44.76 34.36
CA ASP A 662 18.63 -45.25 33.14
C ASP A 662 18.75 -44.13 32.08
N ILE A 663 19.71 -44.23 31.17
CA ILE A 663 19.98 -43.28 30.08
C ILE A 663 18.75 -43.07 29.20
N LYS A 664 18.02 -44.15 28.86
CA LYS A 664 16.78 -44.06 28.06
C LYS A 664 15.65 -43.33 28.80
N ASP A 665 15.51 -43.60 30.10
CA ASP A 665 14.52 -42.94 30.94
C ASP A 665 14.86 -41.45 31.14
N LEU A 666 16.15 -41.13 31.21
CA LEU A 666 16.66 -39.76 31.30
C LEU A 666 16.37 -38.96 30.03
N GLU A 667 16.61 -39.55 28.84
CA GLU A 667 16.30 -38.93 27.55
C GLU A 667 14.80 -38.61 27.43
N SER A 668 13.95 -39.61 27.69
CA SER A 668 12.49 -39.47 27.61
C SER A 668 11.97 -38.42 28.60
N SER A 669 12.47 -38.43 29.84
CA SER A 669 12.09 -37.48 30.88
C SER A 669 12.43 -36.03 30.51
N ILE A 670 13.63 -35.80 29.94
CA ILE A 670 14.05 -34.46 29.51
C ILE A 670 13.19 -33.98 28.34
N LYS A 671 12.94 -34.84 27.34
CA LYS A 671 12.05 -34.52 26.21
C LYS A 671 10.65 -34.17 26.69
N GLN A 672 10.02 -35.04 27.47
CA GLN A 672 8.64 -34.85 27.94
C GLN A 672 8.51 -33.58 28.80
N LYS A 673 9.50 -33.28 29.65
CA LYS A 673 9.49 -32.05 30.43
C LYS A 673 9.55 -30.81 29.55
N PHE A 674 10.38 -30.83 28.51
CA PHE A 674 10.48 -29.71 27.57
C PHE A 674 9.21 -29.54 26.73
N ILE A 675 8.60 -30.64 26.28
CA ILE A 675 7.30 -30.64 25.59
C ILE A 675 6.21 -30.07 26.52
N ASN A 676 6.11 -30.56 27.76
CA ASN A 676 5.13 -30.03 28.72
C ASN A 676 5.33 -28.54 29.01
N MET A 677 6.58 -28.04 29.01
CA MET A 677 6.85 -26.61 29.16
C MET A 677 6.30 -25.82 27.97
N PHE A 678 6.48 -26.33 26.76
CA PHE A 678 5.94 -25.75 25.53
C PHE A 678 4.41 -25.81 25.52
N ASP A 679 3.82 -26.91 25.97
CA ASP A 679 2.37 -27.11 25.96
C ASP A 679 1.60 -26.11 26.83
N ASN A 680 2.25 -25.62 27.87
CA ASN A 680 1.73 -24.60 28.77
C ASN A 680 1.93 -23.16 28.25
N MET A 681 2.47 -22.99 27.04
CA MET A 681 2.59 -21.67 26.41
C MET A 681 1.32 -21.30 25.66
N ASP A 682 0.90 -20.05 25.81
CA ASP A 682 -0.22 -19.46 25.06
C ASP A 682 0.20 -19.22 23.59
N LEU A 683 0.06 -20.26 22.77
CA LEU A 683 0.32 -20.31 21.33
C LEU A 683 -0.90 -20.91 20.61
N PRO A 684 -1.19 -20.49 19.36
CA PRO A 684 -2.34 -21.01 18.63
C PRO A 684 -1.99 -22.34 17.93
N LYS A 685 -1.96 -23.39 18.73
CA LYS A 685 -1.56 -24.77 18.38
C LYS A 685 -2.36 -25.36 17.22
N GLU A 686 -3.61 -24.95 17.10
CA GLU A 686 -4.56 -25.35 16.07
C GLU A 686 -4.11 -25.02 14.63
N TYR A 687 -3.06 -24.21 14.45
CA TYR A 687 -2.48 -23.85 13.15
C TYR A 687 -1.14 -24.54 12.88
N GLY A 688 -0.98 -25.78 13.34
CA GLY A 688 0.21 -26.62 13.04
C GLY A 688 1.49 -26.22 13.78
N ILE A 689 1.40 -25.34 14.78
CA ILE A 689 2.56 -24.87 15.56
C ILE A 689 3.18 -26.02 16.37
N ASP A 690 2.36 -26.92 16.92
CA ASP A 690 2.84 -28.08 17.70
C ASP A 690 3.66 -29.03 16.85
N GLU A 691 3.18 -29.33 15.64
CA GLU A 691 3.90 -30.19 14.70
C GLU A 691 5.23 -29.54 14.27
N HIS A 692 5.22 -28.23 13.97
CA HIS A 692 6.44 -27.49 13.67
C HIS A 692 7.45 -27.50 14.83
N PHE A 693 6.96 -27.38 16.07
CA PHE A 693 7.78 -27.47 17.28
C PHE A 693 8.38 -28.86 17.46
N ILE A 694 7.58 -29.92 17.34
CA ILE A 694 8.02 -31.32 17.50
C ILE A 694 9.08 -31.67 16.45
N ASN A 695 8.86 -31.27 15.19
CA ASN A 695 9.81 -31.50 14.10
C ASN A 695 11.17 -30.81 14.32
N ASN A 696 11.21 -29.76 15.16
CA ASN A 696 12.43 -29.00 15.49
C ASN A 696 12.79 -29.05 16.99
N LEU A 697 12.29 -30.05 17.71
CA LEU A 697 12.30 -30.11 19.17
C LEU A 697 13.68 -29.87 19.78
N PHE A 698 14.70 -30.55 19.26
CA PHE A 698 16.05 -30.47 19.78
C PHE A 698 16.71 -29.09 19.52
N ASN A 699 16.41 -28.46 18.38
CA ASN A 699 16.89 -27.11 18.07
C ASN A 699 16.30 -26.07 19.03
N TYR A 700 15.00 -26.18 19.32
CA TYR A 700 14.33 -25.33 20.31
C TYR A 700 14.85 -25.58 21.72
N PHE A 701 15.12 -26.84 22.07
CA PHE A 701 15.75 -27.21 23.32
C PHE A 701 17.13 -26.53 23.47
N LYS A 702 18.00 -26.65 22.45
CA LYS A 702 19.31 -25.97 22.44
C LYS A 702 19.14 -24.46 22.60
N TYR A 703 18.25 -23.85 21.82
CA TYR A 703 17.99 -22.42 21.88
C TYR A 703 17.58 -21.96 23.29
N TYR A 704 16.63 -22.66 23.91
CA TYR A 704 16.15 -22.34 25.25
C TYR A 704 17.27 -22.41 26.30
N TYR A 705 18.00 -23.53 26.35
CA TYR A 705 19.02 -23.73 27.38
C TYR A 705 20.27 -22.86 27.16
N LEU A 706 20.69 -22.63 25.91
CA LEU A 706 21.77 -21.69 25.63
C LEU A 706 21.38 -20.25 26.01
N THR A 707 20.11 -19.87 25.76
CA THR A 707 19.58 -18.58 26.20
C THR A 707 19.59 -18.47 27.72
N LEU A 708 19.07 -19.49 28.42
CA LEU A 708 19.07 -19.56 29.88
C LEU A 708 20.48 -19.40 30.47
N LEU A 709 21.44 -20.18 29.97
CA LEU A 709 22.83 -20.17 30.42
C LEU A 709 23.51 -18.81 30.17
N ASN A 710 23.26 -18.19 29.01
CA ASN A 710 23.80 -16.86 28.68
C ASN A 710 23.31 -15.79 29.66
N TYR A 711 22.03 -15.80 30.00
CA TYR A 711 21.50 -14.84 30.96
C TYR A 711 21.96 -15.14 32.40
N ILE A 712 22.11 -16.40 32.82
CA ILE A 712 22.74 -16.75 34.11
C ILE A 712 24.16 -16.17 34.18
N LYS A 713 24.95 -16.33 33.10
CA LYS A 713 26.31 -15.77 33.00
C LYS A 713 26.33 -14.24 33.10
N LEU A 714 25.36 -13.55 32.52
CA LEU A 714 25.25 -12.09 32.62
C LEU A 714 24.95 -11.63 34.05
N GLU A 715 24.08 -12.33 34.77
CA GLU A 715 23.77 -12.02 36.18
C GLU A 715 24.95 -12.29 37.11
N GLU A 716 25.72 -13.36 36.89
CA GLU A 716 26.94 -13.63 37.66
C GLU A 716 28.00 -12.55 37.46
N ARG A 717 28.15 -11.99 36.24
CA ARG A 717 29.08 -10.87 35.98
C ARG A 717 28.71 -9.61 36.77
N LYS A 718 27.43 -9.29 36.89
CA LYS A 718 26.96 -8.14 37.68
C LYS A 718 27.23 -8.25 39.18
N ARG A 719 27.58 -9.44 39.70
CA ARG A 719 27.93 -9.66 41.11
C ARG A 719 29.43 -9.50 41.38
N GLY A 720 30.26 -9.48 40.33
CA GLY A 720 31.71 -9.40 40.42
C GLY A 720 32.28 -7.98 40.22
N ASP A 721 31.44 -7.04 39.76
CA ASP A 721 31.66 -5.59 39.80
C ASP A 721 30.95 -5.03 41.06
#